data_AF-A0A964H9Q9-F1
#
_entry.id   AF-A0A964H9Q9-F1
#
_cell.length_a   1.000
_cell.length_b   1.000
_cell.length_c   1.000
_cell.angle_alpha   90.00
_cell.angle_beta   90.00
_cell.angle_gamma   90.00
#
_symmetry.space_group_name_H-M   'P 1'
#
loop_
_entity.id
_entity.type
_entity.pdbx_description
1 polymer ?
#
loop_
_entity_poly.entity_id
_entity_poly.type
_entity_poly.pdbx_seq_one_letter_code
_entity_poly.pdbx_strand_id
1 'polypeptide(L)'
;MKRSIMAVALAAILASTLAAAPSKRWKDVEKAKNKGLPKTAIEHLDRILAETQRDARYGEWLKALAEKIMLHGVVQGNHPEEKIRALQAQAASADSSTRPLLRAIEAQWYWHYYNRNRWRFLQRTQTAGVNDTDFTTWDLRKLFGRIDSLYWGVLANEALLTGIPIAAFNDFLEPGTMPEALRPTLYDFLAHEALAFYTSAEQAGARPEDAFEIDAASDAMAPLGNFLAFAPETTDSSSPKLRAILLYQTLLSYHRAAENPDAQIDLDLSRLLYVKNNSFGEDRNKTLIARLEEIVAQYGTRELAALAAYQLARAWGEQGDLVTAHGICAEWERRFPKSVGGQSCAAYRVEIEQKSLSLTGERCVPSGPSRVQAKYKNFTKLYFRAVRDDWKRFMSRKWGYPNNLSDAELGALLGEPAAASWETDLAPTADFKERPVEVDVPKLKPGYYRIFASWQPDFISSSMVQHTWLWVCDYTMVLRTGNGQVDGLVVDATTGEPLAGAEATVVYRDGEHYKFGQQAATDRDGRFVFASPGSYYDNHIHLKARGQELFDANGFYVGGRSEPSPDERTVLFTDRSLYRPGQTIHFKGICVLVDQARDDYQVLPKRSVTVVLRDANWQEVARQTLLTNDYGSCAGTFTAPEGRLTGQMTIYAEHPVEGQTVIRVEEYKRPKFTVELAKPKAASRLHDSVT
;
A
#
# COMPACT_ATOMS: atom_id res chain seq x y z
N MET A 1 -9.54 6.84 5.59
CA MET A 1 -8.73 6.45 6.78
C MET A 1 -7.35 7.09 6.68
N LYS A 2 -7.10 8.10 7.52
CA LYS A 2 -5.81 8.67 7.97
C LYS A 2 -6.14 10.07 8.47
N ARG A 3 -6.10 10.28 9.79
CA ARG A 3 -6.10 11.63 10.36
C ARG A 3 -5.02 11.68 11.43
N SER A 4 -3.90 12.24 11.00
CA SER A 4 -2.88 12.81 11.88
C SER A 4 -3.23 14.29 12.09
N ILE A 5 -3.08 14.73 13.32
CA ILE A 5 -3.30 16.10 13.81
C ILE A 5 -2.38 17.09 13.07
N MET A 6 -2.95 18.05 12.35
CA MET A 6 -2.46 19.44 12.27
C MET A 6 -3.54 20.36 11.66
N ALA A 7 -3.62 21.57 12.18
CA ALA A 7 -4.82 22.42 12.17
C ALA A 7 -4.96 23.37 10.95
N VAL A 8 -6.22 23.82 10.79
CA VAL A 8 -6.74 25.10 10.27
C VAL A 8 -7.41 25.13 8.87
N ALA A 9 -8.70 25.53 8.94
CA ALA A 9 -9.58 26.21 7.99
C ALA A 9 -10.35 25.41 6.91
N LEU A 10 -11.65 25.19 7.13
CA LEU A 10 -12.71 25.98 6.49
C LEU A 10 -14.06 25.81 7.22
N ALA A 11 -14.93 26.82 7.05
CA ALA A 11 -16.05 27.16 7.91
C ALA A 11 -17.35 26.35 7.70
N ALA A 12 -18.12 26.30 8.80
CA ALA A 12 -19.57 26.35 8.91
C ALA A 12 -20.43 25.19 8.34
N ILE A 13 -20.84 24.28 9.24
CA ILE A 13 -22.27 24.04 9.51
C ILE A 13 -22.44 23.97 11.05
N LEU A 14 -23.07 25.01 11.60
CA LEU A 14 -23.46 25.11 13.00
C LEU A 14 -24.61 24.14 13.29
N ALA A 15 -24.31 23.00 13.90
CA ALA A 15 -25.22 22.36 14.83
C ALA A 15 -24.72 22.70 16.24
N SER A 16 -25.35 23.68 16.84
CA SER A 16 -25.07 24.18 18.18
C SER A 16 -25.40 23.12 19.24
N THR A 17 -24.44 22.27 19.57
CA THR A 17 -24.35 21.71 20.93
C THR A 17 -23.73 22.79 21.80
N LEU A 18 -24.50 23.35 22.73
CA LEU A 18 -23.98 24.25 23.76
C LEU A 18 -22.90 23.51 24.57
N ALA A 19 -21.63 23.64 24.16
CA ALA A 19 -20.53 23.47 25.09
C ALA A 19 -20.73 24.53 26.18
N ALA A 20 -20.93 24.07 27.42
CA ALA A 20 -21.01 24.97 28.56
C ALA A 20 -19.81 25.92 28.53
N ALA A 21 -20.04 27.22 28.74
CA ALA A 21 -18.97 28.20 28.76
C ALA A 21 -17.85 27.73 29.72
N PRO A 22 -16.56 27.80 29.35
CA PRO A 22 -15.50 27.30 30.20
C PRO A 22 -15.60 27.91 31.59
N SER A 23 -15.55 27.07 32.63
CA SER A 23 -15.57 27.54 34.01
C SER A 23 -14.50 28.63 34.18
N LYS A 24 -14.74 29.61 35.06
CA LYS A 24 -13.80 30.72 35.30
C LYS A 24 -12.35 30.23 35.49
N ARG A 25 -12.18 29.03 36.07
CA ARG A 25 -10.89 28.38 36.31
C ARG A 25 -10.20 27.88 35.03
N TRP A 26 -10.92 27.32 34.06
CA TRP A 26 -10.33 26.93 32.76
C TRP A 26 -9.83 28.14 31.96
N LYS A 27 -10.50 29.30 32.08
CA LYS A 27 -10.00 30.54 31.49
C LYS A 27 -8.67 30.99 32.08
N ASP A 28 -8.47 30.78 33.39
CA ASP A 28 -7.22 31.09 34.07
C ASP A 28 -6.09 30.13 33.62
N VAL A 29 -6.39 28.83 33.44
CA VAL A 29 -5.46 27.85 32.86
C VAL A 29 -5.01 28.26 31.46
N GLU A 30 -5.95 28.56 30.55
CA GLU A 30 -5.62 28.97 29.18
C GLU A 30 -4.86 30.30 29.13
N LYS A 31 -5.20 31.25 30.00
CA LYS A 31 -4.47 32.51 30.12
C LYS A 31 -3.02 32.30 30.58
N ALA A 32 -2.78 31.39 31.52
CA ALA A 32 -1.43 31.05 31.97
C ALA A 32 -0.63 30.33 30.87
N LYS A 33 -1.26 29.39 30.15
CA LYS A 33 -0.65 28.70 28.99
C LYS A 33 -0.25 29.67 27.87
N ASN A 34 -1.16 30.57 27.48
CA ASN A 34 -0.89 31.57 26.44
C ASN A 34 0.21 32.57 26.80
N LYS A 35 0.51 32.71 28.10
CA LYS A 35 1.62 33.54 28.59
C LYS A 35 2.94 32.77 28.78
N GLY A 36 2.98 31.48 28.45
CA GLY A 36 4.17 30.64 28.66
C GLY A 36 4.47 30.39 30.14
N LEU A 37 3.45 30.35 31.00
CA LEU A 37 3.57 30.16 32.46
C LEU A 37 3.08 28.76 32.88
N PRO A 38 3.81 27.67 32.58
CA PRO A 38 3.36 26.30 32.82
C PRO A 38 3.16 26.00 34.32
N LYS A 39 3.98 26.55 35.22
CA LYS A 39 3.82 26.38 36.68
C LYS A 39 2.51 26.99 37.19
N THR A 40 2.19 28.21 36.74
CA THR A 40 0.93 28.88 37.09
C THR A 40 -0.28 28.14 36.53
N ALA A 41 -0.19 27.61 35.31
CA ALA A 41 -1.23 26.76 34.74
C ALA A 41 -1.44 25.47 35.57
N ILE A 42 -0.36 24.84 36.05
CA ILE A 42 -0.43 23.67 36.94
C ILE A 42 -1.13 24.00 38.27
N GLU A 43 -0.84 25.13 38.90
CA GLU A 43 -1.52 25.56 40.14
C GLU A 43 -3.04 25.75 39.94
N HIS A 44 -3.44 26.27 38.78
CA HIS A 44 -4.87 26.38 38.43
C HIS A 44 -5.49 25.00 38.19
N LEU A 45 -4.77 24.09 37.53
CA LEU A 45 -5.21 22.70 37.32
C LEU A 45 -5.34 21.91 38.62
N ASP A 46 -4.47 22.11 39.62
CA ASP A 46 -4.57 21.47 40.93
C ASP A 46 -5.89 21.80 41.65
N ARG A 47 -6.35 23.04 41.50
CA ARG A 47 -7.64 23.46 42.04
C ARG A 47 -8.81 22.82 41.32
N ILE A 48 -8.71 22.68 39.99
CA ILE A 48 -9.71 21.98 39.17
C ILE A 48 -9.74 20.49 39.54
N LEU A 49 -8.58 19.85 39.71
CA LEU A 49 -8.47 18.44 40.12
C LEU A 49 -9.10 18.19 41.49
N ALA A 50 -8.83 19.03 42.48
CA ALA A 50 -9.42 18.88 43.82
C ALA A 50 -10.95 19.08 43.83
N GLU A 51 -11.47 19.97 42.97
CA GLU A 51 -12.90 20.23 42.83
C GLU A 51 -13.60 19.08 42.10
N THR A 52 -13.09 18.70 40.93
CA THR A 52 -13.68 17.66 40.08
C THR A 52 -13.62 16.27 40.71
N GLN A 53 -12.58 15.96 41.49
CA GLN A 53 -12.51 14.73 42.28
C GLN A 53 -13.60 14.68 43.35
N ARG A 54 -13.86 15.81 44.03
CA ARG A 54 -14.89 15.90 45.08
C ARG A 54 -16.29 15.76 44.51
N ASP A 55 -16.51 16.33 43.34
CA ASP A 55 -17.81 16.36 42.67
C ASP A 55 -18.06 15.14 41.76
N ALA A 56 -17.14 14.16 41.75
CA ALA A 56 -17.17 12.99 40.86
C ALA A 56 -17.31 13.33 39.36
N ARG A 57 -16.75 14.47 38.94
CA ARG A 57 -16.71 14.92 37.53
C ARG A 57 -15.53 14.29 36.79
N TYR A 58 -15.62 12.98 36.53
CA TYR A 58 -14.51 12.18 36.01
C TYR A 58 -13.94 12.67 34.67
N GLY A 59 -14.78 13.13 33.72
CA GLY A 59 -14.30 13.66 32.44
C GLY A 59 -13.45 14.92 32.58
N GLU A 60 -13.94 15.91 33.34
CA GLU A 60 -13.20 17.14 33.61
C GLU A 60 -11.94 16.89 34.45
N TRP A 61 -12.02 15.95 35.41
CA TRP A 61 -10.88 15.52 36.21
C TRP A 61 -9.77 14.91 35.35
N LEU A 62 -10.09 13.97 34.45
CA LEU A 62 -9.13 13.36 33.54
C LEU A 62 -8.51 14.40 32.59
N LYS A 63 -9.32 15.32 32.07
CA LYS A 63 -8.84 16.44 31.23
C LYS A 63 -7.81 17.28 31.97
N ALA A 64 -8.12 17.68 33.21
CA ALA A 64 -7.22 18.49 34.02
C ALA A 64 -5.94 17.73 34.37
N LEU A 65 -6.03 16.42 34.62
CA LEU A 65 -4.88 15.58 34.95
C LEU A 65 -3.95 15.40 33.74
N ALA A 66 -4.51 15.06 32.58
CA ALA A 66 -3.73 14.88 31.35
C ALA A 66 -3.02 16.17 30.97
N GLU A 67 -3.71 17.31 31.06
CA GLU A 67 -3.13 18.63 30.82
C GLU A 67 -2.01 18.95 31.81
N LYS A 68 -2.20 18.65 33.09
CA LYS A 68 -1.18 18.83 34.13
C LYS A 68 0.08 18.01 33.84
N ILE A 69 -0.07 16.72 33.47
CA ILE A 69 1.06 15.85 33.12
C ILE A 69 1.79 16.40 31.89
N MET A 70 1.06 16.86 30.88
CA MET A 70 1.66 17.46 29.69
C MET A 70 2.46 18.73 30.01
N LEU A 71 1.94 19.62 30.86
CA LEU A 71 2.63 20.84 31.29
C LEU A 71 3.86 20.55 32.15
N HIS A 72 3.81 19.53 33.02
CA HIS A 72 5.00 19.07 33.75
C HIS A 72 6.09 18.59 32.77
N GLY A 73 5.71 17.84 31.74
CA GLY A 73 6.63 17.42 30.68
C GLY A 73 7.31 18.61 29.99
N VAL A 74 6.58 19.70 29.71
CA VAL A 74 7.17 20.93 29.13
C VAL A 74 8.23 21.54 30.05
N VAL A 75 8.04 21.49 31.36
CA VAL A 75 9.00 22.01 32.36
C VAL A 75 10.24 21.11 32.47
N GLN A 76 10.11 19.81 32.21
CA GLN A 76 11.16 18.80 32.46
C GLN A 76 11.94 18.36 31.20
N GLY A 77 11.72 19.00 30.04
CA GLY A 77 12.45 18.67 28.79
C GLY A 77 11.67 17.80 27.81
N ASN A 78 10.39 17.53 28.08
CA ASN A 78 9.40 16.89 27.21
C ASN A 78 9.72 15.43 26.83
N HIS A 79 10.40 14.72 27.73
CA HIS A 79 10.74 13.32 27.60
C HIS A 79 9.50 12.41 27.75
N PRO A 80 9.19 11.52 26.79
CA PRO A 80 7.99 10.68 26.83
C PRO A 80 7.96 9.71 28.04
N GLU A 81 9.12 9.21 28.47
CA GLU A 81 9.32 8.35 29.65
C GLU A 81 8.92 9.01 30.97
N GLU A 82 9.03 10.33 31.08
CA GLU A 82 8.65 11.06 32.29
C GLU A 82 7.13 11.18 32.41
N LYS A 83 6.44 11.39 31.29
CA LYS A 83 4.97 11.48 31.24
C LYS A 83 4.32 10.17 31.68
N ILE A 84 4.81 9.05 31.15
CA ILE A 84 4.32 7.71 31.53
C ILE A 84 4.61 7.44 33.01
N ARG A 85 5.81 7.76 33.52
CA ARG A 85 6.13 7.59 34.95
C ARG A 85 5.23 8.43 35.85
N ALA A 86 4.94 9.68 35.48
CA ALA A 86 4.03 10.53 36.23
C ALA A 86 2.60 9.94 36.27
N LEU A 87 2.12 9.42 35.13
CA LEU A 87 0.82 8.75 35.05
C LEU A 87 0.79 7.47 35.90
N GLN A 88 1.85 6.66 35.87
CA GLN A 88 1.98 5.44 36.68
C GLN A 88 1.99 5.74 38.19
N ALA A 89 2.69 6.80 38.61
CA ALA A 89 2.69 7.25 40.00
C ALA A 89 1.28 7.68 40.46
N GLN A 90 0.54 8.39 39.60
CA GLN A 90 -0.85 8.75 39.86
C GLN A 90 -1.77 7.52 39.90
N ALA A 91 -1.57 6.54 39.02
CA ALA A 91 -2.34 5.30 39.00
C ALA A 91 -2.10 4.43 40.24
N ALA A 92 -0.89 4.47 40.81
CA ALA A 92 -0.54 3.74 42.02
C ALA A 92 -1.24 4.30 43.28
N SER A 93 -1.45 5.62 43.34
CA SER A 93 -2.13 6.30 44.46
C SER A 93 -3.64 6.48 44.26
N ALA A 94 -4.14 6.23 43.05
CA ALA A 94 -5.56 6.32 42.72
C ALA A 94 -6.40 5.23 43.41
N ASP A 95 -7.64 5.57 43.74
CA ASP A 95 -8.65 4.64 44.26
C ASP A 95 -9.13 3.64 43.18
N SER A 96 -9.92 2.64 43.58
CA SER A 96 -10.40 1.58 42.67
C SER A 96 -11.29 2.08 41.53
N SER A 97 -11.99 3.21 41.69
CA SER A 97 -12.84 3.77 40.64
C SER A 97 -12.03 4.53 39.59
N THR A 98 -10.95 5.19 40.01
CA THR A 98 -10.13 6.05 39.15
C THR A 98 -8.98 5.30 38.48
N ARG A 99 -8.42 4.28 39.14
CA ARG A 99 -7.25 3.53 38.66
C ARG A 99 -7.44 2.89 37.27
N PRO A 100 -8.59 2.28 36.91
CA PRO A 100 -8.81 1.74 35.57
C PRO A 100 -8.74 2.83 34.48
N LEU A 101 -9.24 4.04 34.77
CA LEU A 101 -9.20 5.18 33.84
C LEU A 101 -7.76 5.57 33.49
N LEU A 102 -6.91 5.66 34.51
CA LEU A 102 -5.51 6.04 34.34
C LEU A 102 -4.72 4.96 33.59
N ARG A 103 -5.01 3.69 33.85
CA ARG A 103 -4.40 2.55 33.12
C ARG A 103 -4.84 2.50 31.66
N ALA A 104 -6.08 2.89 31.35
CA ALA A 104 -6.54 3.02 29.97
C ALA A 104 -5.78 4.13 29.24
N ILE A 105 -5.57 5.28 29.88
CA ILE A 105 -4.73 6.36 29.32
C ILE A 105 -3.29 5.88 29.13
N GLU A 106 -2.74 5.10 30.07
CA GLU A 106 -1.41 4.52 29.95
C GLU A 106 -1.29 3.62 28.71
N ALA A 107 -2.29 2.74 28.47
CA ALA A 107 -2.34 1.89 27.28
C ALA A 107 -2.39 2.72 25.99
N GLN A 108 -3.23 3.76 25.97
CA GLN A 108 -3.35 4.69 24.85
C GLN A 108 -2.07 5.46 24.57
N TRP A 109 -1.34 5.89 25.60
CA TRP A 109 -0.08 6.61 25.42
C TRP A 109 1.03 5.71 24.88
N TYR A 110 1.11 4.46 25.33
CA TYR A 110 2.01 3.47 24.73
C TYR A 110 1.66 3.21 23.26
N TRP A 111 0.37 3.04 22.96
CA TRP A 111 -0.10 2.83 21.59
C TRP A 111 0.16 4.03 20.67
N HIS A 112 -0.09 5.25 21.16
CA HIS A 112 0.20 6.48 20.44
C HIS A 112 1.70 6.69 20.22
N TYR A 113 2.54 6.37 21.22
CA TYR A 113 3.99 6.39 21.06
C TYR A 113 4.44 5.41 19.97
N TYR A 114 3.92 4.18 19.97
CA TYR A 114 4.18 3.21 18.92
C TYR A 114 3.81 3.78 17.54
N ASN A 115 2.59 4.28 17.37
CA ASN A 115 2.11 4.82 16.10
C ASN A 115 2.97 5.97 15.56
N ARG A 116 3.46 6.86 16.43
CA ARG A 116 4.37 7.96 16.05
C ARG A 116 5.78 7.48 15.68
N ASN A 117 6.23 6.36 16.25
CA ASN A 117 7.59 5.85 16.08
C ASN A 117 7.63 4.55 15.28
N ARG A 118 6.57 4.24 14.51
CA ARG A 118 6.40 2.96 13.83
C ARG A 118 7.59 2.55 12.97
N TRP A 119 8.17 3.50 12.23
CA TRP A 119 9.36 3.28 11.39
C TRP A 119 10.57 2.79 12.20
N ARG A 120 10.74 3.30 13.43
CA ARG A 120 11.82 2.91 14.34
C ARG A 120 11.64 1.49 14.86
N PHE A 121 10.39 1.09 15.12
CA PHE A 121 10.09 -0.28 15.59
C PHE A 121 10.21 -1.33 14.48
N LEU A 122 9.89 -0.98 13.22
CA LEU A 122 10.08 -1.88 12.07
C LEU A 122 11.56 -2.16 11.76
N GLN A 123 12.46 -1.28 12.21
CA GLN A 123 13.91 -1.39 12.03
C GLN A 123 14.61 -2.07 13.22
N ARG A 124 13.88 -2.40 14.29
CA ARG A 124 14.47 -2.86 15.56
C ARG A 124 14.50 -4.37 15.69
N THR A 125 15.69 -4.85 16.03
CA THR A 125 15.98 -6.17 16.59
C THR A 125 15.11 -6.52 17.81
N GLN A 126 14.80 -7.78 18.12
CA GLN A 126 14.52 -8.13 19.53
C GLN A 126 15.82 -7.93 20.32
N THR A 127 15.92 -6.89 21.15
CA THR A 127 17.15 -6.57 21.88
C THR A 127 17.22 -7.31 23.22
N ALA A 128 18.27 -8.11 23.42
CA ALA A 128 18.66 -8.56 24.76
C ALA A 128 19.23 -7.36 25.55
N GLY A 129 18.77 -7.15 26.79
CA GLY A 129 19.23 -6.05 27.66
C GLY A 129 18.35 -4.80 27.66
N VAL A 130 17.04 -4.94 27.50
CA VAL A 130 16.08 -3.82 27.55
C VAL A 130 16.05 -3.21 28.96
N ASN A 131 16.23 -1.89 29.06
CA ASN A 131 15.98 -1.18 30.31
C ASN A 131 14.48 -1.24 30.66
N ASP A 132 14.12 -1.93 31.74
CA ASP A 132 12.73 -2.07 32.20
C ASP A 132 12.06 -0.72 32.52
N THR A 133 12.86 0.31 32.84
CA THR A 133 12.35 1.64 33.22
C THR A 133 12.20 2.60 32.04
N ASP A 134 12.78 2.30 30.87
CA ASP A 134 12.72 3.15 29.68
C ASP A 134 12.05 2.43 28.51
N PHE A 135 10.76 2.71 28.33
CA PHE A 135 9.95 2.11 27.28
C PHE A 135 10.36 2.51 25.85
N THR A 136 11.16 3.57 25.69
CA THR A 136 11.68 3.96 24.38
C THR A 136 12.71 2.98 23.85
N THR A 137 13.23 2.10 24.72
CA THR A 137 14.17 1.01 24.39
C THR A 137 13.48 -0.34 24.16
N TRP A 138 12.17 -0.44 24.44
CA TRP A 138 11.46 -1.71 24.35
C TRP A 138 11.33 -2.18 22.89
N ASP A 139 11.33 -3.50 22.71
CA ASP A 139 10.94 -4.14 21.46
C ASP A 139 9.41 -4.20 21.33
N LEU A 140 8.93 -4.65 20.16
CA LEU A 140 7.50 -4.77 19.88
C LEU A 140 6.80 -5.72 20.84
N ARG A 141 7.42 -6.87 21.14
CA ARG A 141 6.81 -7.91 21.97
C ARG A 141 6.54 -7.39 23.39
N LYS A 142 7.52 -6.71 24.00
CA LYS A 142 7.39 -6.14 25.34
C LYS A 142 6.41 -4.97 25.38
N LEU A 143 6.47 -4.06 24.40
CA LEU A 143 5.56 -2.93 24.32
C LEU A 143 4.11 -3.39 24.14
N PHE A 144 3.86 -4.32 23.22
CA PHE A 144 2.52 -4.84 22.98
C PHE A 144 2.03 -5.72 24.13
N GLY A 145 2.91 -6.51 24.75
CA GLY A 145 2.57 -7.25 25.97
C GLY A 145 2.18 -6.33 27.14
N ARG A 146 2.82 -5.17 27.26
CA ARG A 146 2.42 -4.16 28.27
C ARG A 146 1.06 -3.57 27.95
N ILE A 147 0.79 -3.22 26.69
CA ILE A 147 -0.52 -2.69 26.26
C ILE A 147 -1.62 -3.73 26.48
N ASP A 148 -1.38 -5.00 26.11
CA ASP A 148 -2.30 -6.13 26.36
C ASP A 148 -2.64 -6.27 27.85
N SER A 149 -1.61 -6.30 28.71
CA SER A 149 -1.78 -6.41 30.16
C SER A 149 -2.60 -5.24 30.74
N LEU A 150 -2.39 -4.03 30.23
CA LEU A 150 -3.14 -2.85 30.66
C LEU A 150 -4.62 -2.97 30.24
N TYR A 151 -4.91 -3.28 28.97
CA TYR A 151 -6.28 -3.42 28.50
C TYR A 151 -7.04 -4.53 29.24
N TRP A 152 -6.45 -5.72 29.40
CA TRP A 152 -7.10 -6.79 30.17
C TRP A 152 -7.32 -6.43 31.63
N GLY A 153 -6.34 -5.76 32.26
CA GLY A 153 -6.48 -5.30 33.64
C GLY A 153 -7.56 -4.22 33.80
N VAL A 154 -7.80 -3.39 32.78
CA VAL A 154 -8.88 -2.40 32.74
C VAL A 154 -10.23 -3.08 32.54
N LEU A 155 -10.34 -3.93 31.51
CA LEU A 155 -11.58 -4.61 31.14
C LEU A 155 -12.06 -5.63 32.18
N ALA A 156 -11.17 -6.11 33.06
CA ALA A 156 -11.56 -6.91 34.23
C ALA A 156 -12.50 -6.16 35.22
N ASN A 157 -12.65 -4.83 35.09
CA ASN A 157 -13.55 -4.02 35.92
C ASN A 157 -14.91 -3.78 35.25
N GLU A 158 -15.44 -4.78 34.54
CA GLU A 158 -16.67 -4.68 33.73
C GLU A 158 -17.86 -4.07 34.50
N ALA A 159 -18.16 -4.58 35.69
CA ALA A 159 -19.28 -4.11 36.51
C ALA A 159 -19.19 -2.63 36.90
N LEU A 160 -17.97 -2.12 37.10
CA LEU A 160 -17.74 -0.69 37.38
C LEU A 160 -17.91 0.13 36.10
N LEU A 161 -17.23 -0.28 35.02
CA LEU A 161 -17.11 0.52 33.81
C LEU A 161 -18.42 0.58 33.00
N THR A 162 -19.24 -0.47 33.07
CA THR A 162 -20.59 -0.48 32.47
C THR A 162 -21.56 0.43 33.22
N GLY A 163 -21.29 0.74 34.49
CA GLY A 163 -22.07 1.70 35.28
C GLY A 163 -21.77 3.17 34.99
N ILE A 164 -20.76 3.47 34.17
CA ILE A 164 -20.33 4.84 33.86
C ILE A 164 -20.77 5.19 32.43
N PRO A 165 -21.73 6.12 32.24
CA PRO A 165 -22.14 6.58 30.92
C PRO A 165 -20.99 7.28 30.19
N ILE A 166 -20.84 7.02 28.89
CA ILE A 166 -19.78 7.66 28.09
C ILE A 166 -19.97 9.19 28.03
N ALA A 167 -21.22 9.67 28.08
CA ALA A 167 -21.56 11.09 28.13
C ALA A 167 -20.86 11.85 29.28
N ALA A 168 -20.49 11.17 30.38
CA ALA A 168 -19.74 11.77 31.48
C ALA A 168 -18.32 12.23 31.07
N PHE A 169 -17.87 11.84 29.88
CA PHE A 169 -16.57 12.19 29.32
C PHE A 169 -16.67 13.12 28.10
N ASN A 170 -17.82 13.72 27.79
CA ASN A 170 -17.98 14.64 26.64
C ASN A 170 -17.07 15.88 26.70
N ASP A 171 -16.59 16.26 27.88
CA ASP A 171 -15.62 17.36 28.03
C ASP A 171 -14.17 16.94 27.72
N PHE A 172 -13.92 15.64 27.62
CA PHE A 172 -12.60 15.02 27.40
C PHE A 172 -12.49 14.30 26.05
N LEU A 173 -13.52 13.56 25.66
CA LEU A 173 -13.57 12.81 24.40
C LEU A 173 -14.15 13.67 23.28
N GLU A 174 -13.53 13.60 22.11
CA GLU A 174 -14.12 14.20 20.91
C GLU A 174 -15.27 13.32 20.41
N PRO A 175 -16.45 13.91 20.11
CA PRO A 175 -17.58 13.13 19.60
C PRO A 175 -17.25 12.54 18.22
N GLY A 176 -17.59 11.27 18.05
CA GLY A 176 -17.48 10.56 16.77
C GLY A 176 -18.60 10.93 15.78
N THR A 177 -18.59 10.29 14.61
CA THR A 177 -19.64 10.45 13.59
C THR A 177 -20.81 9.48 13.75
N MET A 178 -20.71 8.52 14.67
CA MET A 178 -21.73 7.51 14.95
C MET A 178 -22.49 7.85 16.24
N PRO A 179 -23.75 7.41 16.41
CA PRO A 179 -24.53 7.68 17.60
C PRO A 179 -23.88 7.14 18.88
N GLU A 180 -24.00 7.89 19.98
CA GLU A 180 -23.52 7.47 21.31
C GLU A 180 -24.15 6.15 21.77
N ALA A 181 -25.38 5.87 21.33
CA ALA A 181 -26.10 4.63 21.63
C ALA A 181 -25.39 3.35 21.18
N LEU A 182 -24.41 3.43 20.27
CA LEU A 182 -23.60 2.27 19.87
C LEU A 182 -22.53 1.91 20.91
N ARG A 183 -22.12 2.89 21.74
CA ARG A 183 -21.10 2.73 22.78
C ARG A 183 -21.50 3.51 24.04
N PRO A 184 -22.63 3.17 24.67
CA PRO A 184 -23.25 3.98 25.71
C PRO A 184 -22.43 4.08 27.00
N THR A 185 -21.52 3.13 27.26
CA THR A 185 -20.74 3.07 28.50
C THR A 185 -19.26 3.28 28.27
N LEU A 186 -18.56 3.63 29.34
CA LEU A 186 -17.11 3.67 29.32
C LEU A 186 -16.50 2.29 29.04
N TYR A 187 -17.14 1.21 29.50
CA TYR A 187 -16.71 -0.14 29.16
C TYR A 187 -16.72 -0.36 27.64
N ASP A 188 -17.82 0.00 26.97
CA ASP A 188 -17.94 -0.14 25.51
C ASP A 188 -16.84 0.63 24.79
N PHE A 189 -16.61 1.88 25.18
CA PHE A 189 -15.56 2.71 24.60
C PHE A 189 -14.18 2.07 24.77
N LEU A 190 -13.81 1.67 25.98
CA LEU A 190 -12.49 1.09 26.27
C LEU A 190 -12.29 -0.29 25.61
N ALA A 191 -13.35 -1.08 25.50
CA ALA A 191 -13.33 -2.33 24.76
C ALA A 191 -13.12 -2.10 23.26
N HIS A 192 -13.72 -1.07 22.68
CA HIS A 192 -13.46 -0.72 21.27
C HIS A 192 -12.04 -0.18 21.05
N GLU A 193 -11.47 0.55 22.00
CA GLU A 193 -10.07 0.96 21.96
C GLU A 193 -9.13 -0.25 22.03
N ALA A 194 -9.46 -1.24 22.87
CA ALA A 194 -8.74 -2.51 22.92
C ALA A 194 -8.92 -3.31 21.61
N LEU A 195 -10.12 -3.38 21.04
CA LEU A 195 -10.34 -3.98 19.72
C LEU A 195 -9.47 -3.31 18.66
N ALA A 196 -9.43 -1.97 18.59
CA ALA A 196 -8.61 -1.25 17.63
C ALA A 196 -7.11 -1.62 17.74
N PHE A 197 -6.62 -1.86 18.96
CA PHE A 197 -5.28 -2.40 19.19
C PHE A 197 -5.13 -3.84 18.69
N TYR A 198 -6.03 -4.75 19.06
CA TYR A 198 -5.94 -6.18 18.72
C TYR A 198 -6.21 -6.51 17.24
N THR A 199 -7.01 -5.70 16.57
CA THR A 199 -7.33 -5.86 15.14
C THR A 199 -6.37 -5.09 14.23
N SER A 200 -5.33 -4.45 14.78
CA SER A 200 -4.33 -3.72 14.00
C SER A 200 -3.40 -4.68 13.24
N ALA A 201 -3.00 -4.30 12.02
CA ALA A 201 -2.15 -5.14 11.16
C ALA A 201 -0.75 -5.35 11.77
N GLU A 202 -0.34 -4.41 12.62
CA GLU A 202 0.94 -4.34 13.30
C GLU A 202 1.13 -5.47 14.31
N GLN A 203 0.04 -6.09 14.79
CA GLN A 203 0.07 -7.31 15.59
C GLN A 203 0.74 -8.48 14.85
N ALA A 204 0.86 -8.43 13.52
CA ALA A 204 1.57 -9.44 12.75
C ALA A 204 3.08 -9.50 13.03
N GLY A 205 3.69 -8.39 13.44
CA GLY A 205 5.14 -8.28 13.65
C GLY A 205 5.66 -8.90 14.97
N ALA A 206 4.77 -9.37 15.85
CA ALA A 206 5.12 -9.89 17.18
C ALA A 206 4.61 -11.32 17.44
N ARG A 207 4.31 -12.10 16.38
CA ARG A 207 3.65 -13.41 16.49
C ARG A 207 4.58 -14.51 17.01
N PRO A 208 4.10 -15.38 17.92
CA PRO A 208 4.76 -16.65 18.21
C PRO A 208 4.57 -17.66 17.07
N GLU A 209 5.32 -18.75 17.09
CA GLU A 209 5.28 -19.78 16.03
C GLU A 209 4.01 -20.65 16.09
N ASP A 210 3.41 -20.79 17.28
CA ASP A 210 2.13 -21.45 17.54
C ASP A 210 0.97 -20.43 17.60
N ALA A 211 1.11 -19.28 16.94
CA ALA A 211 0.10 -18.23 16.95
C ALA A 211 -1.27 -18.76 16.54
N PHE A 212 -2.29 -18.43 17.33
CA PHE A 212 -3.66 -18.76 16.99
C PHE A 212 -4.07 -18.11 15.66
N GLU A 213 -4.61 -18.92 14.76
CA GLU A 213 -5.11 -18.52 13.44
C GLU A 213 -6.60 -18.83 13.35
N ILE A 214 -7.35 -17.98 12.63
CA ILE A 214 -8.79 -18.13 12.51
C ILE A 214 -9.10 -18.94 11.25
N ASP A 215 -9.73 -20.11 11.42
CA ASP A 215 -10.24 -20.89 10.30
C ASP A 215 -11.58 -20.32 9.83
N ALA A 216 -11.73 -20.06 8.53
CA ALA A 216 -12.98 -19.62 7.93
C ALA A 216 -14.12 -20.64 8.07
N ALA A 217 -13.80 -21.93 8.25
CA ALA A 217 -14.77 -23.00 8.49
C ALA A 217 -15.19 -23.11 9.97
N SER A 218 -14.55 -22.37 10.88
CA SER A 218 -14.94 -22.33 12.29
C SER A 218 -16.19 -21.49 12.55
N ASP A 219 -16.73 -21.57 13.77
CA ASP A 219 -17.87 -20.76 14.18
C ASP A 219 -17.55 -19.25 14.36
N ALA A 220 -16.32 -18.82 14.06
CA ALA A 220 -15.91 -17.42 14.12
C ALA A 220 -16.75 -16.50 13.20
N MET A 221 -17.28 -17.02 12.08
CA MET A 221 -18.22 -16.33 11.18
C MET A 221 -19.65 -16.88 11.23
N ALA A 222 -19.97 -17.78 12.15
CA ALA A 222 -21.30 -18.38 12.24
C ALA A 222 -22.36 -17.34 12.70
N PRO A 223 -23.68 -17.67 12.66
CA PRO A 223 -24.71 -16.84 13.28
C PRO A 223 -24.34 -16.47 14.72
N LEU A 224 -24.83 -15.32 15.19
CA LEU A 224 -24.49 -14.77 16.50
C LEU A 224 -24.55 -15.81 17.65
N GLY A 225 -25.59 -16.65 17.68
CA GLY A 225 -25.72 -17.70 18.71
C GLY A 225 -24.54 -18.68 18.75
N ASN A 226 -24.11 -19.17 17.60
CA ASN A 226 -22.97 -20.10 17.48
C ASN A 226 -21.66 -19.38 17.76
N PHE A 227 -21.50 -18.14 17.24
CA PHE A 227 -20.30 -17.35 17.51
C PHE A 227 -20.12 -17.10 19.02
N LEU A 228 -21.19 -16.82 19.77
CA LEU A 228 -21.11 -16.64 21.22
C LEU A 228 -20.74 -17.91 21.98
N ALA A 229 -20.98 -19.09 21.39
CA ALA A 229 -20.57 -20.38 21.94
C ALA A 229 -19.19 -20.85 21.42
N PHE A 230 -18.61 -20.15 20.44
CA PHE A 230 -17.36 -20.53 19.82
C PHE A 230 -16.19 -20.47 20.81
N ALA A 231 -15.58 -21.62 21.09
CA ALA A 231 -14.44 -21.75 21.99
C ALA A 231 -13.28 -22.43 21.24
N PRO A 232 -12.41 -21.67 20.55
CA PRO A 232 -11.28 -22.24 19.85
C PRO A 232 -10.28 -22.85 20.83
N GLU A 233 -9.86 -24.09 20.57
CA GLU A 233 -8.76 -24.72 21.30
C GLU A 233 -7.43 -24.14 20.83
N THR A 234 -6.66 -23.54 21.74
CA THR A 234 -5.33 -22.99 21.43
C THR A 234 -4.43 -22.93 22.67
N THR A 235 -3.13 -23.10 22.46
CA THR A 235 -2.09 -22.87 23.48
C THR A 235 -1.67 -21.40 23.57
N ASP A 236 -1.91 -20.61 22.52
CA ASP A 236 -1.63 -19.17 22.47
C ASP A 236 -2.77 -18.35 23.08
N SER A 237 -2.91 -18.45 24.41
CA SER A 237 -3.91 -17.70 25.19
C SER A 237 -3.72 -16.18 25.15
N SER A 238 -2.54 -15.71 24.72
CA SER A 238 -2.20 -14.29 24.55
C SER A 238 -2.44 -13.77 23.12
N SER A 239 -2.90 -14.61 22.19
CA SER A 239 -3.07 -14.21 20.79
C SER A 239 -3.94 -12.97 20.65
N PRO A 240 -3.48 -11.92 19.95
CA PRO A 240 -4.31 -10.76 19.63
C PRO A 240 -5.61 -11.13 18.90
N LYS A 241 -5.58 -12.16 18.03
CA LYS A 241 -6.76 -12.67 17.33
C LYS A 241 -7.75 -13.32 18.30
N LEU A 242 -7.26 -14.11 19.25
CA LEU A 242 -8.10 -14.69 20.30
C LEU A 242 -8.68 -13.59 21.20
N ARG A 243 -7.86 -12.61 21.61
CA ARG A 243 -8.33 -11.47 22.42
C ARG A 243 -9.44 -10.70 21.70
N ALA A 244 -9.31 -10.46 20.39
CA ALA A 244 -10.34 -9.81 19.59
C ALA A 244 -11.64 -10.63 19.55
N ILE A 245 -11.57 -11.94 19.32
CA ILE A 245 -12.74 -12.83 19.31
C ILE A 245 -13.46 -12.79 20.66
N LEU A 246 -12.73 -12.98 21.76
CA LEU A 246 -13.30 -12.95 23.12
C LEU A 246 -13.95 -11.60 23.40
N LEU A 247 -13.32 -10.50 22.98
CA LEU A 247 -13.86 -9.16 23.21
C LEU A 247 -15.12 -8.88 22.37
N TYR A 248 -15.17 -9.36 21.12
CA TYR A 248 -16.41 -9.35 20.34
C TYR A 248 -17.51 -10.16 21.03
N GLN A 249 -17.21 -11.36 21.55
CA GLN A 249 -18.19 -12.17 22.28
C GLN A 249 -18.72 -11.47 23.52
N THR A 250 -17.83 -10.83 24.31
CA THR A 250 -18.23 -10.09 25.51
C THR A 250 -19.13 -8.91 25.16
N LEU A 251 -18.74 -8.07 24.20
CA LEU A 251 -19.52 -6.91 23.79
C LEU A 251 -20.87 -7.29 23.17
N LEU A 252 -20.90 -8.31 22.32
CA LEU A 252 -22.14 -8.80 21.73
C LEU A 252 -23.06 -9.42 22.79
N SER A 253 -22.52 -10.14 23.77
CA SER A 253 -23.30 -10.68 24.89
C SER A 253 -23.89 -9.56 25.75
N TYR A 254 -23.08 -8.54 26.05
CA TYR A 254 -23.50 -7.37 26.82
C TYR A 254 -24.66 -6.64 26.12
N HIS A 255 -24.51 -6.27 24.85
CA HIS A 255 -25.58 -5.56 24.13
C HIS A 255 -26.80 -6.42 23.84
N ARG A 256 -26.65 -7.76 23.78
CA ARG A 256 -27.78 -8.69 23.75
C ARG A 256 -28.57 -8.66 25.04
N ALA A 257 -27.90 -8.69 26.19
CA ALA A 257 -28.55 -8.59 27.50
C ALA A 257 -29.16 -7.21 27.75
N ALA A 258 -28.54 -6.15 27.23
CA ALA A 258 -29.02 -4.77 27.34
C ALA A 258 -30.09 -4.39 26.30
N GLU A 259 -30.56 -5.35 25.47
CA GLU A 259 -31.56 -5.14 24.42
C GLU A 259 -31.24 -3.96 23.48
N ASN A 260 -29.95 -3.80 23.13
CA ASN A 260 -29.48 -2.76 22.23
C ASN A 260 -29.15 -3.34 20.83
N PRO A 261 -30.13 -3.49 19.93
CA PRO A 261 -29.93 -4.11 18.63
C PRO A 261 -29.04 -3.27 17.72
N ASP A 262 -29.01 -1.94 17.85
CA ASP A 262 -28.20 -1.09 16.98
C ASP A 262 -26.69 -1.29 17.25
N ALA A 263 -26.30 -1.36 18.54
CA ALA A 263 -24.95 -1.71 18.93
C ALA A 263 -24.59 -3.17 18.55
N GLN A 264 -25.53 -4.11 18.68
CA GLN A 264 -25.32 -5.49 18.23
C GLN A 264 -25.04 -5.57 16.73
N ILE A 265 -25.82 -4.87 15.89
CA ILE A 265 -25.60 -4.85 14.43
C ILE A 265 -24.21 -4.29 14.09
N ASP A 266 -23.82 -3.16 14.70
CA ASP A 266 -22.52 -2.53 14.45
C ASP A 266 -21.33 -3.44 14.83
N LEU A 267 -21.43 -4.08 16.00
CA LEU A 267 -20.42 -5.01 16.49
C LEU A 267 -20.37 -6.30 15.68
N ASP A 268 -21.52 -6.85 15.32
CA ASP A 268 -21.59 -8.11 14.57
C ASP A 268 -21.07 -7.90 13.13
N LEU A 269 -21.39 -6.76 12.53
CA LEU A 269 -20.81 -6.34 11.25
C LEU A 269 -19.29 -6.18 11.36
N SER A 270 -18.80 -5.51 12.40
CA SER A 270 -17.37 -5.32 12.66
C SER A 270 -16.65 -6.67 12.84
N ARG A 271 -17.25 -7.59 13.61
CA ARG A 271 -16.77 -8.97 13.78
C ARG A 271 -16.67 -9.68 12.43
N LEU A 272 -17.74 -9.73 11.65
CA LEU A 272 -17.79 -10.47 10.39
C LEU A 272 -16.74 -9.97 9.40
N LEU A 273 -16.58 -8.65 9.28
CA LEU A 273 -15.56 -8.04 8.44
C LEU A 273 -14.15 -8.32 8.95
N TYR A 274 -13.94 -8.26 10.27
CA TYR A 274 -12.66 -8.60 10.89
C TYR A 274 -12.28 -10.05 10.60
N VAL A 275 -13.19 -11.00 10.87
CA VAL A 275 -12.92 -12.42 10.65
C VAL A 275 -12.74 -12.74 9.17
N LYS A 276 -13.54 -12.18 8.26
CA LYS A 276 -13.34 -12.34 6.80
C LYS A 276 -11.94 -11.94 6.36
N ASN A 277 -11.41 -10.84 6.91
CA ASN A 277 -10.10 -10.31 6.53
C ASN A 277 -8.93 -11.01 7.24
N ASN A 278 -9.17 -11.70 8.37
CA ASN A 278 -8.11 -12.28 9.21
C ASN A 278 -8.16 -13.81 9.32
N SER A 279 -9.09 -14.47 8.61
CA SER A 279 -9.20 -15.92 8.52
C SER A 279 -8.50 -16.48 7.27
N PHE A 280 -8.02 -17.71 7.39
CA PHE A 280 -7.57 -18.53 6.26
C PHE A 280 -8.69 -19.47 5.81
N GLY A 281 -8.64 -19.94 4.57
CA GLY A 281 -9.64 -20.84 3.99
C GLY A 281 -10.37 -20.27 2.77
N GLU A 282 -11.07 -21.16 2.07
CA GLU A 282 -11.91 -20.83 0.91
C GLU A 282 -13.29 -20.33 1.36
N ASP A 283 -14.15 -19.89 0.44
CA ASP A 283 -15.55 -19.50 0.69
C ASP A 283 -15.83 -18.38 1.72
N ARG A 284 -14.83 -17.73 2.31
CA ARG A 284 -14.98 -16.60 3.25
C ARG A 284 -15.98 -15.55 2.80
N ASN A 285 -15.93 -15.16 1.52
CA ASN A 285 -16.82 -14.14 0.97
C ASN A 285 -18.27 -14.66 0.81
N LYS A 286 -18.44 -15.95 0.49
CA LYS A 286 -19.76 -16.59 0.40
C LYS A 286 -20.40 -16.69 1.79
N THR A 287 -19.63 -17.08 2.82
CA THR A 287 -20.08 -17.08 4.21
C THR A 287 -20.46 -15.68 4.67
N LEU A 288 -19.62 -14.67 4.36
CA LEU A 288 -19.91 -13.27 4.67
C LEU A 288 -21.26 -12.82 4.07
N ILE A 289 -21.48 -13.08 2.77
CA ILE A 289 -22.74 -12.75 2.08
C ILE A 289 -23.94 -13.36 2.83
N ALA A 290 -23.89 -14.66 3.12
CA ALA A 290 -24.98 -15.34 3.82
C ALA A 290 -25.23 -14.74 5.21
N ARG A 291 -24.19 -14.34 5.96
CA ARG A 291 -24.36 -13.70 7.28
C ARG A 291 -24.94 -12.30 7.17
N LEU A 292 -24.51 -11.52 6.19
CA LEU A 292 -25.03 -10.17 5.97
C LEU A 292 -26.49 -10.19 5.49
N GLU A 293 -26.88 -11.17 4.67
CA GLU A 293 -28.27 -11.42 4.29
C GLU A 293 -29.15 -11.71 5.51
N GLU A 294 -28.68 -12.53 6.46
CA GLU A 294 -29.38 -12.79 7.72
C GLU A 294 -29.57 -11.51 8.55
N ILE A 295 -28.53 -10.69 8.71
CA ILE A 295 -28.61 -9.40 9.42
C ILE A 295 -29.61 -8.47 8.74
N VAL A 296 -29.53 -8.35 7.41
CA VAL A 296 -30.41 -7.51 6.59
C VAL A 296 -31.87 -7.98 6.71
N ALA A 297 -32.13 -9.28 6.67
CA ALA A 297 -33.47 -9.84 6.81
C ALA A 297 -34.03 -9.62 8.22
N GLN A 298 -33.23 -9.86 9.26
CA GLN A 298 -33.64 -9.75 10.65
C GLN A 298 -33.88 -8.30 11.09
N TYR A 299 -33.01 -7.38 10.65
CA TYR A 299 -33.02 -5.99 11.11
C TYR A 299 -33.45 -4.99 10.04
N GLY A 300 -34.16 -5.46 9.00
CA GLY A 300 -34.56 -4.68 7.83
C GLY A 300 -35.19 -3.31 8.10
N THR A 301 -35.87 -3.14 9.24
CA THR A 301 -36.54 -1.89 9.65
C THR A 301 -35.65 -0.92 10.44
N ARG A 302 -34.43 -1.31 10.80
CA ARG A 302 -33.48 -0.51 11.58
C ARG A 302 -32.56 0.26 10.64
N GLU A 303 -32.26 1.50 11.01
CA GLU A 303 -31.37 2.37 10.22
C GLU A 303 -29.96 1.76 10.08
N LEU A 304 -29.43 1.17 11.15
CA LEU A 304 -28.10 0.55 11.16
C LEU A 304 -27.97 -0.65 10.22
N ALA A 305 -29.06 -1.34 9.89
CA ALA A 305 -29.03 -2.43 8.92
C ALA A 305 -28.65 -1.96 7.51
N ALA A 306 -28.76 -0.66 7.21
CA ALA A 306 -28.28 -0.10 5.95
C ALA A 306 -26.76 -0.21 5.79
N LEU A 307 -25.99 -0.22 6.89
CA LEU A 307 -24.54 -0.47 6.82
C LEU A 307 -24.26 -1.93 6.47
N ALA A 308 -25.01 -2.88 7.03
CA ALA A 308 -24.90 -4.29 6.67
C ALA A 308 -25.27 -4.52 5.19
N ALA A 309 -26.33 -3.87 4.71
CA ALA A 309 -26.72 -3.92 3.30
C ALA A 309 -25.66 -3.32 2.36
N TYR A 310 -25.02 -2.21 2.75
CA TYR A 310 -23.89 -1.66 2.00
C TYR A 310 -22.73 -2.67 1.91
N GLN A 311 -22.37 -3.31 3.02
CA GLN A 311 -21.30 -4.32 3.02
C GLN A 311 -21.70 -5.57 2.22
N LEU A 312 -22.99 -5.94 2.22
CA LEU A 312 -23.52 -7.03 1.41
C LEU A 312 -23.37 -6.72 -0.09
N ALA A 313 -23.72 -5.50 -0.49
CA ALA A 313 -23.52 -5.04 -1.86
C ALA A 313 -22.04 -5.05 -2.26
N ARG A 314 -21.13 -4.61 -1.38
CA ARG A 314 -19.68 -4.70 -1.63
C ARG A 314 -19.22 -6.15 -1.80
N ALA A 315 -19.71 -7.07 -0.97
CA ALA A 315 -19.36 -8.48 -1.05
C ALA A 315 -19.83 -9.13 -2.37
N TRP A 316 -21.03 -8.80 -2.86
CA TRP A 316 -21.52 -9.21 -4.18
C TRP A 316 -20.71 -8.58 -5.33
N GLY A 317 -20.34 -7.30 -5.20
CA GLY A 317 -19.47 -6.63 -6.16
C GLY A 317 -18.08 -7.25 -6.25
N GLU A 318 -17.50 -7.70 -5.13
CA GLU A 318 -16.24 -8.47 -5.09
C GLU A 318 -16.35 -9.82 -5.82
N GLN A 319 -17.54 -10.44 -5.87
CA GLN A 319 -17.79 -11.64 -6.68
C GLN A 319 -18.04 -11.33 -8.17
N GLY A 320 -18.09 -10.05 -8.54
CA GLY A 320 -18.36 -9.60 -9.89
C GLY A 320 -19.84 -9.55 -10.26
N ASP A 321 -20.76 -9.65 -9.30
CA ASP A 321 -22.19 -9.41 -9.50
C ASP A 321 -22.57 -7.98 -9.13
N LEU A 322 -22.23 -7.06 -10.04
CA LEU A 322 -22.50 -5.63 -9.87
C LEU A 322 -23.99 -5.28 -10.01
N VAL A 323 -24.80 -6.13 -10.64
CA VAL A 323 -26.25 -5.91 -10.78
C VAL A 323 -26.94 -6.11 -9.44
N THR A 324 -26.64 -7.22 -8.76
CA THR A 324 -27.14 -7.49 -7.41
C THR A 324 -26.65 -6.44 -6.43
N ALA A 325 -25.35 -6.09 -6.47
CA ALA A 325 -24.78 -5.04 -5.64
C ALA A 325 -25.50 -3.69 -5.81
N HIS A 326 -25.71 -3.27 -7.06
CA HIS A 326 -26.43 -2.04 -7.40
C HIS A 326 -27.88 -2.06 -6.88
N GLY A 327 -28.59 -3.16 -7.09
CA GLY A 327 -29.98 -3.33 -6.65
C GLY A 327 -30.14 -3.22 -5.13
N ILE A 328 -29.27 -3.88 -4.36
CA ILE A 328 -29.23 -3.79 -2.90
C ILE A 328 -29.01 -2.34 -2.48
N CYS A 329 -28.01 -1.67 -3.03
CA CYS A 329 -27.75 -0.28 -2.68
C CYS A 329 -28.93 0.65 -3.04
N ALA A 330 -29.60 0.43 -4.17
CA ALA A 330 -30.73 1.25 -4.59
C ALA A 330 -31.92 1.12 -3.63
N GLU A 331 -32.19 -0.09 -3.16
CA GLU A 331 -33.24 -0.34 -2.16
C GLU A 331 -32.93 0.40 -0.85
N TRP A 332 -31.71 0.23 -0.33
CA TRP A 332 -31.33 0.70 1.01
C TRP A 332 -31.04 2.20 1.07
N GLU A 333 -30.55 2.80 -0.01
CA GLU A 333 -30.50 4.25 -0.21
C GLU A 333 -31.91 4.86 -0.10
N ARG A 334 -32.89 4.29 -0.81
CA ARG A 334 -34.28 4.78 -0.79
C ARG A 334 -34.92 4.62 0.59
N ARG A 335 -34.63 3.52 1.28
CA ARG A 335 -35.22 3.20 2.58
C ARG A 335 -34.66 4.07 3.71
N PHE A 336 -33.36 4.33 3.71
CA PHE A 336 -32.67 5.09 4.76
C PHE A 336 -31.70 6.16 4.20
N PRO A 337 -32.19 7.17 3.46
CA PRO A 337 -31.35 8.09 2.67
C PRO A 337 -30.43 8.98 3.50
N LYS A 338 -30.75 9.21 4.78
CA LYS A 338 -29.95 10.03 5.70
C LYS A 338 -28.98 9.23 6.55
N SER A 339 -29.09 7.90 6.53
CA SER A 339 -28.22 7.03 7.30
C SER A 339 -26.83 6.91 6.68
N VAL A 340 -25.83 6.58 7.49
CA VAL A 340 -24.46 6.32 7.00
C VAL A 340 -24.47 5.19 5.97
N GLY A 341 -25.25 4.13 6.19
CA GLY A 341 -25.37 3.01 5.26
C GLY A 341 -26.05 3.38 3.95
N GLY A 342 -27.13 4.17 3.99
CA GLY A 342 -27.83 4.67 2.80
C GLY A 342 -26.96 5.62 1.97
N GLN A 343 -26.22 6.53 2.62
CA GLN A 343 -25.25 7.40 1.95
C GLN A 343 -24.08 6.60 1.34
N SER A 344 -23.62 5.55 2.01
CA SER A 344 -22.60 4.64 1.49
C SER A 344 -23.11 3.86 0.27
N CYS A 345 -24.37 3.40 0.31
CA CYS A 345 -25.05 2.78 -0.83
C CYS A 345 -25.16 3.74 -2.03
N ALA A 346 -25.57 4.99 -1.79
CA ALA A 346 -25.64 6.01 -2.83
C ALA A 346 -24.27 6.26 -3.49
N ALA A 347 -23.21 6.40 -2.68
CA ALA A 347 -21.85 6.57 -3.17
C ALA A 347 -21.37 5.36 -4.00
N TYR A 348 -21.67 4.15 -3.56
CA TYR A 348 -21.25 2.95 -4.28
C TYR A 348 -22.02 2.75 -5.60
N ARG A 349 -23.30 3.14 -5.66
CA ARG A 349 -24.02 3.16 -6.93
C ARG A 349 -23.38 4.10 -7.94
N VAL A 350 -22.96 5.29 -7.51
CA VAL A 350 -22.23 6.23 -8.38
C VAL A 350 -20.93 5.59 -8.90
N GLU A 351 -20.20 4.82 -8.09
CA GLU A 351 -19.00 4.07 -8.50
C GLU A 351 -19.32 2.99 -9.55
N ILE A 352 -20.38 2.20 -9.34
CA ILE A 352 -20.82 1.16 -10.29
C ILE A 352 -21.26 1.78 -11.63
N GLU A 353 -22.09 2.83 -11.55
CA GLU A 353 -22.66 3.57 -12.67
C GLU A 353 -21.64 4.46 -13.40
N GLN A 354 -20.47 4.72 -12.79
CA GLN A 354 -19.44 5.56 -13.38
C GLN A 354 -19.05 5.05 -14.77
N LYS A 355 -19.16 5.92 -15.78
CA LYS A 355 -18.73 5.60 -17.14
C LYS A 355 -17.22 5.41 -17.20
N SER A 356 -16.76 4.49 -18.04
CA SER A 356 -15.33 4.32 -18.32
C SER A 356 -15.08 4.18 -19.81
N LEU A 357 -13.96 4.76 -20.26
CA LEU A 357 -13.49 4.69 -21.63
C LEU A 357 -11.97 4.63 -21.59
N SER A 358 -11.40 3.65 -22.29
CA SER A 358 -9.98 3.64 -22.67
C SER A 358 -9.86 3.34 -24.15
N LEU A 359 -8.78 3.83 -24.76
CA LEU A 359 -8.51 3.67 -26.18
C LEU A 359 -7.08 3.17 -26.38
N THR A 360 -6.92 2.15 -27.22
CA THR A 360 -5.63 1.59 -27.59
C THR A 360 -5.59 1.39 -29.09
N GLY A 361 -4.52 1.85 -29.74
CA GLY A 361 -4.28 1.67 -31.16
C GLY A 361 -2.92 1.05 -31.43
N GLU A 362 -2.73 0.58 -32.65
CA GLU A 362 -1.43 0.19 -33.17
C GLU A 362 -0.51 1.41 -33.32
N ARG A 363 0.81 1.19 -33.21
CA ARG A 363 1.78 2.29 -33.35
C ARG A 363 1.85 2.82 -34.78
N CYS A 364 1.83 1.90 -35.75
CA CYS A 364 1.92 2.15 -37.16
C CYS A 364 1.07 1.11 -37.90
N VAL A 365 0.34 1.55 -38.92
CA VAL A 365 -0.51 0.71 -39.76
C VAL A 365 -0.30 1.07 -41.24
N PRO A 366 -0.37 0.10 -42.15
CA PRO A 366 -0.36 0.39 -43.58
C PRO A 366 -1.60 1.20 -43.97
N SER A 367 -1.59 1.81 -45.15
CA SER A 367 -2.71 2.62 -45.68
C SER A 367 -4.00 1.82 -45.98
N GLY A 368 -4.10 0.57 -45.52
CA GLY A 368 -5.22 -0.35 -45.63
C GLY A 368 -6.14 -0.34 -44.40
N PRO A 369 -6.97 -1.40 -44.21
CA PRO A 369 -7.85 -1.52 -43.05
C PRO A 369 -7.06 -1.54 -41.74
N SER A 370 -7.48 -0.73 -40.77
CA SER A 370 -6.88 -0.65 -39.44
C SER A 370 -7.99 -0.61 -38.39
N ARG A 371 -7.65 -1.01 -37.16
CA ARG A 371 -8.58 -1.04 -36.03
C ARG A 371 -7.95 -0.40 -34.80
N VAL A 372 -8.80 0.20 -33.98
CA VAL A 372 -8.49 0.60 -32.61
C VAL A 372 -9.36 -0.20 -31.66
N GLN A 373 -8.83 -0.54 -30.48
CA GLN A 373 -9.59 -1.14 -29.41
C GLN A 373 -10.06 -0.05 -28.44
N ALA A 374 -11.36 0.01 -28.19
CA ALA A 374 -11.92 0.77 -27.08
C ALA A 374 -12.40 -0.20 -25.99
N LYS A 375 -12.15 0.10 -24.72
CA LYS A 375 -12.86 -0.54 -23.60
C LYS A 375 -13.82 0.45 -23.00
N TYR A 376 -15.07 0.04 -22.83
CA TYR A 376 -16.16 0.95 -22.44
C TYR A 376 -17.07 0.38 -21.36
N LYS A 377 -17.72 1.28 -20.61
CA LYS A 377 -18.76 0.97 -19.62
C LYS A 377 -19.79 2.10 -19.52
N ASN A 378 -21.07 1.74 -19.46
CA ASN A 378 -22.24 2.59 -19.17
C ASN A 378 -22.55 3.67 -20.21
N PHE A 379 -22.30 3.39 -21.49
CA PHE A 379 -22.81 4.15 -22.64
C PHE A 379 -22.90 3.26 -23.87
N THR A 380 -23.74 3.66 -24.83
CA THR A 380 -24.09 2.83 -26.01
C THR A 380 -23.60 3.42 -27.32
N LYS A 381 -22.82 4.51 -27.29
CA LYS A 381 -22.32 5.16 -28.50
C LYS A 381 -20.95 5.79 -28.27
N LEU A 382 -20.07 5.64 -29.26
CA LEU A 382 -18.74 6.25 -29.32
C LEU A 382 -18.62 7.09 -30.57
N TYR A 383 -17.99 8.25 -30.41
CA TYR A 383 -17.66 9.19 -31.47
C TYR A 383 -16.15 9.28 -31.56
N PHE A 384 -15.63 9.27 -32.79
CA PHE A 384 -14.20 9.31 -33.06
C PHE A 384 -13.85 10.46 -33.99
N ARG A 385 -12.66 11.02 -33.76
CA ARG A 385 -12.02 12.01 -34.65
C ARG A 385 -10.56 11.64 -34.86
N ALA A 386 -10.14 11.48 -36.11
CA ALA A 386 -8.74 11.40 -36.48
C ALA A 386 -8.27 12.80 -36.90
N VAL A 387 -7.32 13.37 -36.15
CA VAL A 387 -6.72 14.67 -36.41
C VAL A 387 -5.27 14.47 -36.77
N ARG A 388 -4.78 15.16 -37.82
CA ARG A 388 -3.37 15.13 -38.18
C ARG A 388 -2.56 15.86 -37.10
N ASP A 389 -1.55 15.22 -36.54
CA ASP A 389 -0.70 15.77 -35.47
C ASP A 389 0.73 16.00 -35.98
N ASP A 390 1.48 16.83 -35.26
CA ASP A 390 2.89 17.10 -35.53
C ASP A 390 3.77 16.40 -34.49
N TRP A 391 4.38 15.30 -34.93
CA TRP A 391 5.28 14.52 -34.09
C TRP A 391 6.52 15.32 -33.66
N LYS A 392 6.89 16.42 -34.32
CA LYS A 392 8.09 17.21 -33.99
C LYS A 392 7.91 18.15 -32.82
N ARG A 393 6.67 18.32 -32.30
CA ARG A 393 6.35 19.27 -31.23
C ARG A 393 7.22 19.11 -29.98
N PHE A 394 7.58 17.89 -29.61
CA PHE A 394 8.42 17.63 -28.43
C PHE A 394 9.88 18.08 -28.61
N MET A 395 10.36 18.24 -29.86
CA MET A 395 11.77 18.53 -30.14
C MET A 395 12.19 19.92 -29.65
N SER A 396 11.28 20.90 -29.72
CA SER A 396 11.51 22.28 -29.26
C SER A 396 11.28 22.46 -27.75
N ARG A 397 10.74 21.45 -27.06
CA ARG A 397 10.36 21.53 -25.65
C ARG A 397 11.49 21.03 -24.75
N LYS A 398 11.86 21.86 -23.77
CA LYS A 398 12.72 21.49 -22.65
C LYS A 398 12.14 20.27 -21.93
N TRP A 399 12.91 19.16 -21.89
CA TRP A 399 12.49 17.87 -21.35
C TRP A 399 11.18 17.33 -21.96
N GLY A 400 10.83 17.73 -23.18
CA GLY A 400 9.64 17.23 -23.89
C GLY A 400 9.75 15.75 -24.21
N TYR A 401 8.64 15.04 -24.37
CA TYR A 401 8.61 13.63 -24.82
C TYR A 401 7.60 13.48 -25.96
N PRO A 402 7.84 12.60 -26.96
CA PRO A 402 7.02 12.51 -28.17
C PRO A 402 5.51 12.38 -27.97
N ASN A 403 5.09 11.64 -26.95
CA ASN A 403 3.68 11.34 -26.70
C ASN A 403 3.05 12.18 -25.58
N ASN A 404 3.82 13.03 -24.91
CA ASN A 404 3.34 13.82 -23.77
C ASN A 404 2.76 15.15 -24.24
N LEU A 405 1.42 15.27 -24.17
CA LEU A 405 0.68 16.48 -24.53
C LEU A 405 0.05 17.09 -23.27
N SER A 406 0.08 18.42 -23.18
CA SER A 406 -0.69 19.16 -22.18
C SER A 406 -2.17 19.26 -22.57
N ASP A 407 -3.03 19.53 -21.60
CA ASP A 407 -4.48 19.71 -21.83
C ASP A 407 -4.76 20.81 -22.88
N ALA A 408 -3.96 21.88 -22.90
CA ALA A 408 -4.06 22.95 -23.89
C ALA A 408 -3.72 22.46 -25.31
N GLU A 409 -2.71 21.60 -25.45
CA GLU A 409 -2.33 21.01 -26.75
C GLU A 409 -3.38 20.02 -27.23
N LEU A 410 -3.94 19.20 -26.34
CA LEU A 410 -5.06 18.31 -26.65
C LEU A 410 -6.30 19.09 -27.07
N GLY A 411 -6.63 20.16 -26.35
CA GLY A 411 -7.73 21.06 -26.70
C GLY A 411 -7.53 21.74 -28.06
N ALA A 412 -6.32 22.20 -28.35
CA ALA A 412 -5.98 22.77 -29.65
C ALA A 412 -6.14 21.74 -30.79
N LEU A 413 -5.62 20.52 -30.60
CA LEU A 413 -5.77 19.43 -31.58
C LEU A 413 -7.23 19.05 -31.79
N LEU A 414 -8.05 19.01 -30.74
CA LEU A 414 -9.50 18.79 -30.87
C LEU A 414 -10.21 19.91 -31.65
N GLY A 415 -9.65 21.13 -31.66
CA GLY A 415 -10.15 22.25 -32.46
C GLY A 415 -9.83 22.16 -33.95
N GLU A 416 -8.81 21.38 -34.34
CA GLU A 416 -8.37 21.25 -35.73
C GLU A 416 -9.38 20.46 -36.60
N PRO A 417 -9.43 20.72 -37.92
CA PRO A 417 -10.25 19.92 -38.85
C PRO A 417 -9.89 18.43 -38.77
N ALA A 418 -10.90 17.59 -38.59
CA ALA A 418 -10.69 16.14 -38.59
C ALA A 418 -10.39 15.65 -40.00
N ALA A 419 -9.36 14.82 -40.14
CA ALA A 419 -9.08 14.08 -41.37
C ALA A 419 -10.13 13.00 -41.64
N ALA A 420 -10.72 12.45 -40.56
CA ALA A 420 -11.90 11.59 -40.60
C ALA A 420 -12.66 11.69 -39.27
N SER A 421 -13.98 11.54 -39.35
CA SER A 421 -14.86 11.39 -38.19
C SER A 421 -15.79 10.21 -38.44
N TRP A 422 -16.03 9.41 -37.40
CA TRP A 422 -16.94 8.27 -37.48
C TRP A 422 -17.53 7.99 -36.10
N GLU A 423 -18.53 7.13 -36.07
CA GLU A 423 -19.20 6.72 -34.85
C GLU A 423 -19.44 5.21 -34.84
N THR A 424 -19.67 4.66 -33.66
CA THR A 424 -19.94 3.23 -33.47
C THR A 424 -20.96 3.06 -32.36
N ASP A 425 -22.01 2.31 -32.66
CA ASP A 425 -22.98 1.86 -31.68
C ASP A 425 -22.38 0.71 -30.85
N LEU A 426 -22.65 0.73 -29.55
CA LEU A 426 -22.11 -0.21 -28.58
C LEU A 426 -23.23 -0.98 -27.91
N ALA A 427 -22.96 -2.25 -27.61
CA ALA A 427 -23.88 -3.06 -26.82
C ALA A 427 -24.01 -2.47 -25.40
N PRO A 428 -25.22 -2.38 -24.83
CA PRO A 428 -25.38 -1.95 -23.44
C PRO A 428 -24.60 -2.83 -22.45
N THR A 429 -23.93 -2.21 -21.49
CA THR A 429 -23.28 -2.88 -20.34
C THR A 429 -24.22 -2.89 -19.15
N ALA A 430 -25.39 -3.54 -19.28
CA ALA A 430 -26.39 -3.62 -18.22
C ALA A 430 -25.89 -4.37 -16.97
N ASP A 431 -24.81 -5.13 -17.11
CA ASP A 431 -24.08 -5.82 -16.04
C ASP A 431 -23.04 -4.92 -15.34
N PHE A 432 -22.92 -3.66 -15.75
CA PHE A 432 -21.92 -2.70 -15.29
C PHE A 432 -20.47 -3.18 -15.46
N LYS A 433 -20.20 -4.08 -16.40
CA LYS A 433 -18.85 -4.57 -16.69
C LYS A 433 -18.25 -3.85 -17.88
N GLU A 434 -16.95 -3.60 -17.81
CA GLU A 434 -16.20 -3.09 -18.96
C GLU A 434 -16.17 -4.13 -20.08
N ARG A 435 -16.37 -3.67 -21.32
CA ARG A 435 -16.30 -4.52 -22.51
C ARG A 435 -15.33 -3.94 -23.54
N PRO A 436 -14.45 -4.77 -24.13
CA PRO A 436 -13.68 -4.36 -25.29
C PRO A 436 -14.57 -4.34 -26.54
N VAL A 437 -14.28 -3.42 -27.46
CA VAL A 437 -14.78 -3.40 -28.83
C VAL A 437 -13.64 -3.01 -29.76
N GLU A 438 -13.53 -3.69 -30.89
CA GLU A 438 -12.65 -3.29 -31.98
C GLU A 438 -13.45 -2.43 -32.96
N VAL A 439 -12.90 -1.27 -33.29
CA VAL A 439 -13.53 -0.29 -34.17
C VAL A 439 -12.63 -0.04 -35.37
N ASP A 440 -13.19 -0.17 -36.57
CA ASP A 440 -12.48 0.12 -37.81
C ASP A 440 -12.16 1.60 -37.91
N VAL A 441 -10.90 1.90 -38.24
CA VAL A 441 -10.45 3.25 -38.56
C VAL A 441 -10.68 3.49 -40.06
N PRO A 442 -11.39 4.56 -40.46
CA PRO A 442 -11.54 4.93 -41.85
C PRO A 442 -10.18 5.07 -42.54
N LYS A 443 -10.13 4.82 -43.84
CA LYS A 443 -8.88 4.97 -44.61
C LYS A 443 -8.35 6.41 -44.50
N LEU A 444 -7.16 6.54 -43.94
CA LEU A 444 -6.43 7.80 -43.80
C LEU A 444 -5.31 7.90 -44.83
N LYS A 445 -4.92 9.13 -45.21
CA LYS A 445 -3.71 9.36 -46.01
C LYS A 445 -2.47 9.07 -45.14
N PRO A 446 -1.30 8.74 -45.72
CA PRO A 446 -0.07 8.63 -44.94
C PRO A 446 0.20 9.84 -44.04
N GLY A 447 0.72 9.57 -42.84
CA GLY A 447 1.04 10.60 -41.84
C GLY A 447 0.79 10.17 -40.39
N TYR A 448 1.03 11.12 -39.49
CA TYR A 448 0.84 10.96 -38.04
C TYR A 448 -0.49 11.55 -37.60
N TYR A 449 -1.27 10.77 -36.85
CA TYR A 449 -2.60 11.16 -36.39
C TYR A 449 -2.76 10.96 -34.90
N ARG A 450 -3.59 11.80 -34.29
CA ARG A 450 -4.25 11.55 -33.02
C ARG A 450 -5.67 11.09 -33.28
N ILE A 451 -6.02 9.95 -32.71
CA ILE A 451 -7.39 9.44 -32.72
C ILE A 451 -7.98 9.75 -31.37
N PHE A 452 -8.99 10.60 -31.35
CA PHE A 452 -9.79 10.93 -30.18
C PHE A 452 -11.04 10.07 -30.16
N ALA A 453 -11.48 9.69 -28.96
CA ALA A 453 -12.72 8.96 -28.69
C ALA A 453 -13.48 9.65 -27.55
N SER A 454 -14.80 9.79 -27.72
CA SER A 454 -15.69 10.41 -26.76
C SER A 454 -17.07 9.75 -26.80
N TRP A 455 -17.76 9.69 -25.66
CA TRP A 455 -19.15 9.25 -25.60
C TRP A 455 -20.15 10.39 -25.90
N GLN A 456 -19.65 11.63 -26.08
CA GLN A 456 -20.41 12.79 -26.56
C GLN A 456 -19.87 13.27 -27.92
N PRO A 457 -20.74 13.66 -28.87
CA PRO A 457 -20.35 14.03 -30.23
C PRO A 457 -19.56 15.33 -30.33
N ASP A 458 -19.67 16.23 -29.34
CA ASP A 458 -19.00 17.53 -29.35
C ASP A 458 -17.56 17.49 -28.83
N PHE A 459 -17.14 16.39 -28.17
CA PHE A 459 -15.84 16.25 -27.49
C PHE A 459 -15.55 17.31 -26.41
N ILE A 460 -16.51 18.18 -26.08
CA ILE A 460 -16.35 19.30 -25.15
C ILE A 460 -17.15 19.04 -23.87
N SER A 461 -18.41 18.60 -24.02
CA SER A 461 -19.26 18.28 -22.87
C SER A 461 -18.92 16.93 -22.23
N SER A 462 -18.07 16.13 -22.89
CA SER A 462 -17.56 14.88 -22.35
C SER A 462 -16.52 15.14 -21.27
N SER A 463 -16.76 14.63 -20.07
CA SER A 463 -15.73 14.51 -19.02
C SER A 463 -14.65 13.47 -19.33
N MET A 464 -14.76 12.74 -20.45
CA MET A 464 -13.95 11.57 -20.77
C MET A 464 -13.62 11.51 -22.27
N VAL A 465 -12.71 12.38 -22.70
CA VAL A 465 -12.09 12.28 -24.02
C VAL A 465 -10.81 11.48 -23.88
N GLN A 466 -10.75 10.34 -24.56
CA GLN A 466 -9.55 9.52 -24.66
C GLN A 466 -8.87 9.75 -26.00
N HIS A 467 -7.57 9.52 -26.06
CA HIS A 467 -6.85 9.58 -27.33
C HIS A 467 -5.72 8.56 -27.41
N THR A 468 -5.38 8.20 -28.64
CA THR A 468 -4.19 7.43 -28.97
C THR A 468 -3.51 8.04 -30.19
N TRP A 469 -2.30 7.63 -30.50
CA TRP A 469 -1.60 8.03 -31.72
C TRP A 469 -1.58 6.88 -32.72
N LEU A 470 -1.60 7.23 -34.00
CA LEU A 470 -1.54 6.26 -35.10
C LEU A 470 -0.67 6.83 -36.22
N TRP A 471 0.39 6.10 -36.59
CA TRP A 471 1.08 6.33 -37.86
C TRP A 471 0.39 5.55 -38.98
N VAL A 472 0.15 6.21 -40.10
CA VAL A 472 -0.28 5.57 -41.34
C VAL A 472 0.90 5.59 -42.28
N CYS A 473 1.54 4.43 -42.46
CA CYS A 473 2.78 4.27 -43.21
C CYS A 473 2.86 2.86 -43.82
N ASP A 474 3.27 2.77 -45.08
CA ASP A 474 3.34 1.49 -45.80
C ASP A 474 4.64 0.72 -45.50
N TYR A 475 5.48 1.24 -44.62
CA TYR A 475 6.69 0.56 -44.13
C TYR A 475 6.80 0.66 -42.61
N THR A 476 7.56 -0.27 -42.03
CA THR A 476 7.83 -0.34 -40.60
C THR A 476 9.30 -0.68 -40.36
N MET A 477 9.71 -0.71 -39.10
CA MET A 477 11.08 -1.05 -38.72
C MET A 477 11.15 -2.00 -37.54
N VAL A 478 12.22 -2.79 -37.52
CA VAL A 478 12.65 -3.61 -36.38
C VAL A 478 14.02 -3.14 -35.95
N LEU A 479 14.19 -2.87 -34.66
CA LEU A 479 15.45 -2.39 -34.08
C LEU A 479 16.13 -3.46 -33.23
N ARG A 480 17.46 -3.49 -33.30
CA ARG A 480 18.32 -4.28 -32.42
C ARG A 480 19.42 -3.37 -31.87
N THR A 481 19.57 -3.35 -30.56
CA THR A 481 20.60 -2.55 -29.88
C THR A 481 21.65 -3.45 -29.24
N GLY A 482 22.92 -3.03 -29.27
CA GLY A 482 24.02 -3.78 -28.67
C GLY A 482 25.37 -3.30 -29.16
N ASN A 483 26.42 -3.58 -28.38
CA ASN A 483 27.81 -3.24 -28.72
C ASN A 483 28.05 -1.75 -29.04
N GLY A 484 27.33 -0.85 -28.36
CA GLY A 484 27.42 0.59 -28.64
C GLY A 484 26.93 0.97 -30.04
N GLN A 485 26.04 0.18 -30.64
CA GLN A 485 25.42 0.42 -31.93
C GLN A 485 23.91 0.13 -31.88
N VAL A 486 23.20 0.69 -32.85
CA VAL A 486 21.82 0.32 -33.19
C VAL A 486 21.77 -0.14 -34.64
N ASP A 487 21.30 -1.36 -34.82
CA ASP A 487 20.97 -1.94 -36.12
C ASP A 487 19.45 -1.80 -36.34
N GLY A 488 19.04 -1.41 -37.54
CA GLY A 488 17.63 -1.42 -37.92
C GLY A 488 17.40 -2.11 -39.25
N LEU A 489 16.26 -2.79 -39.36
CA LEU A 489 15.75 -3.37 -40.60
C LEU A 489 14.44 -2.66 -40.95
N VAL A 490 14.39 -2.02 -42.11
CA VAL A 490 13.21 -1.36 -42.66
C VAL A 490 12.57 -2.26 -43.70
N VAL A 491 11.28 -2.52 -43.56
CA VAL A 491 10.52 -3.42 -44.42
C VAL A 491 9.21 -2.80 -44.84
N ASP A 492 8.68 -3.25 -45.97
CA ASP A 492 7.29 -3.03 -46.34
C ASP A 492 6.37 -3.63 -45.27
N ALA A 493 5.41 -2.84 -44.78
CA ALA A 493 4.59 -3.20 -43.63
C ALA A 493 3.56 -4.31 -43.93
N THR A 494 3.31 -4.61 -45.21
CA THR A 494 2.36 -5.63 -45.64
C THR A 494 3.05 -6.92 -46.04
N THR A 495 4.13 -6.82 -46.82
CA THR A 495 4.81 -7.98 -47.40
C THR A 495 5.99 -8.47 -46.56
N GLY A 496 6.57 -7.60 -45.72
CA GLY A 496 7.82 -7.87 -45.00
C GLY A 496 9.07 -7.81 -45.89
N GLU A 497 8.95 -7.42 -47.16
CA GLU A 497 10.09 -7.29 -48.06
C GLU A 497 11.01 -6.13 -47.63
N PRO A 498 12.35 -6.30 -47.71
CA PRO A 498 13.29 -5.24 -47.36
C PRO A 498 13.12 -3.97 -48.20
N LEU A 499 13.13 -2.82 -47.54
CA LEU A 499 13.01 -1.53 -48.22
C LEU A 499 14.38 -0.84 -48.33
N ALA A 500 14.99 -0.95 -49.51
CA ALA A 500 16.25 -0.27 -49.81
C ALA A 500 16.07 1.23 -50.09
N GLY A 501 17.06 2.04 -49.72
CA GLY A 501 17.09 3.48 -49.97
C GLY A 501 16.19 4.34 -49.07
N ALA A 502 15.54 3.75 -48.06
CA ALA A 502 14.88 4.50 -46.99
C ALA A 502 15.91 5.29 -46.17
N GLU A 503 15.68 6.58 -45.98
CA GLU A 503 16.53 7.47 -45.18
C GLU A 503 16.19 7.30 -43.71
N ALA A 504 17.12 6.76 -42.93
CA ALA A 504 17.03 6.65 -41.48
C ALA A 504 17.83 7.78 -40.82
N THR A 505 17.28 8.35 -39.75
CA THR A 505 17.95 9.37 -38.93
C THR A 505 17.75 9.07 -37.46
N VAL A 506 18.83 9.09 -36.67
CA VAL A 506 18.73 9.00 -35.21
C VAL A 506 18.27 10.33 -34.64
N VAL A 507 17.32 10.30 -33.70
CA VAL A 507 16.94 11.45 -32.88
C VAL A 507 17.28 11.12 -31.44
N TYR A 508 18.09 11.93 -30.78
CA TYR A 508 18.59 11.65 -29.43
C TYR A 508 18.50 12.88 -28.53
N ARG A 509 18.46 12.66 -27.23
CA ARG A 509 18.50 13.73 -26.23
C ARG A 509 19.93 14.29 -26.12
N ASP A 510 20.06 15.60 -26.29
CA ASP A 510 21.28 16.36 -26.02
C ASP A 510 20.97 17.48 -25.02
N GLY A 511 21.42 17.30 -23.78
CA GLY A 511 21.04 18.14 -22.66
C GLY A 511 19.53 18.11 -22.43
N GLU A 512 18.87 19.27 -22.50
CA GLU A 512 17.43 19.39 -22.22
C GLU A 512 16.54 19.22 -23.46
N HIS A 513 17.10 19.06 -24.67
CA HIS A 513 16.36 19.05 -25.94
C HIS A 513 16.72 17.85 -26.82
N TYR A 514 15.87 17.50 -27.77
CA TYR A 514 16.19 16.48 -28.77
C TYR A 514 16.83 17.11 -30.01
N LYS A 515 17.73 16.37 -30.65
CA LYS A 515 18.38 16.76 -31.90
C LYS A 515 18.41 15.60 -32.89
N PHE A 516 18.46 15.94 -34.17
CA PHE A 516 18.77 14.99 -35.23
C PHE A 516 20.28 14.69 -35.20
N GLY A 517 20.62 13.41 -35.28
CA GLY A 517 21.99 12.89 -35.26
C GLY A 517 22.39 12.25 -36.59
N GLN A 518 23.03 11.10 -36.49
CA GLN A 518 23.50 10.32 -37.66
C GLN A 518 22.34 10.00 -38.60
N GLN A 519 22.64 10.00 -39.90
CA GLN A 519 21.70 9.73 -40.98
C GLN A 519 22.33 8.76 -41.97
N ALA A 520 21.56 7.78 -42.46
CA ALA A 520 22.01 6.80 -43.44
C ALA A 520 20.83 6.31 -44.30
N ALA A 521 21.10 6.00 -45.56
CA ALA A 521 20.16 5.26 -46.39
C ALA A 521 20.30 3.76 -46.09
N THR A 522 19.17 3.05 -46.09
CA THR A 522 19.15 1.58 -45.98
C THR A 522 19.78 0.93 -47.21
N ASP A 523 20.50 -0.17 -46.98
CA ASP A 523 21.11 -0.98 -48.03
C ASP A 523 20.07 -1.85 -48.79
N ARG A 524 20.54 -2.69 -49.72
CA ARG A 524 19.68 -3.60 -50.50
C ARG A 524 18.89 -4.60 -49.65
N ASP A 525 19.35 -4.87 -48.43
CA ASP A 525 18.71 -5.77 -47.47
C ASP A 525 17.84 -4.99 -46.47
N GLY A 526 17.56 -3.70 -46.75
CA GLY A 526 16.73 -2.82 -45.91
C GLY A 526 17.40 -2.42 -44.60
N ARG A 527 18.71 -2.62 -44.46
CA ARG A 527 19.42 -2.44 -43.19
C ARG A 527 20.06 -1.06 -43.10
N PHE A 528 20.02 -0.48 -41.91
CA PHE A 528 20.87 0.65 -41.50
C PHE A 528 21.58 0.32 -40.18
N VAL A 529 22.69 1.00 -39.93
CA VAL A 529 23.46 0.87 -38.68
C VAL A 529 23.94 2.25 -38.25
N PHE A 530 23.78 2.57 -36.98
CA PHE A 530 24.34 3.77 -36.37
C PHE A 530 25.22 3.43 -35.18
N ALA A 531 26.31 4.18 -35.01
CA ALA A 531 27.06 4.17 -33.77
C ALA A 531 26.24 4.79 -32.65
N SER A 532 26.57 4.47 -31.39
CA SER A 532 25.89 5.03 -30.22
C SER A 532 25.79 6.54 -30.32
N PRO A 533 24.58 7.12 -30.19
CA PRO A 533 24.36 8.56 -30.35
C PRO A 533 24.86 9.39 -29.15
N GLY A 534 25.55 8.78 -28.18
CA GLY A 534 26.14 9.46 -27.01
C GLY A 534 25.21 9.54 -25.79
N SER A 535 23.91 9.24 -25.95
CA SER A 535 22.97 9.08 -24.84
C SER A 535 22.60 7.60 -24.66
N TYR A 536 22.68 7.09 -23.44
CA TYR A 536 22.23 5.72 -23.11
C TYR A 536 20.70 5.59 -23.20
N TYR A 537 20.00 6.67 -22.84
CA TYR A 537 18.54 6.79 -22.77
C TYR A 537 18.00 7.66 -23.92
N ASP A 538 16.69 7.66 -24.16
CA ASP A 538 16.00 8.64 -25.01
C ASP A 538 16.52 8.73 -26.45
N ASN A 539 16.72 7.59 -27.12
CA ASN A 539 17.06 7.55 -28.54
C ASN A 539 15.86 7.08 -29.37
N HIS A 540 15.67 7.64 -30.55
CA HIS A 540 14.55 7.36 -31.46
C HIS A 540 15.04 7.27 -32.89
N ILE A 541 14.26 6.63 -33.77
CA ILE A 541 14.53 6.60 -35.22
C ILE A 541 13.41 7.34 -35.96
N HIS A 542 13.83 8.22 -36.87
CA HIS A 542 12.99 8.84 -37.89
C HIS A 542 13.32 8.23 -39.26
N LEU A 543 12.31 7.80 -40.00
CA LEU A 543 12.44 7.22 -41.33
C LEU A 543 11.71 8.07 -42.37
N LYS A 544 12.31 8.21 -43.55
CA LYS A 544 11.67 8.76 -44.75
C LYS A 544 11.88 7.86 -45.96
N ALA A 545 10.80 7.46 -46.61
CA ALA A 545 10.85 6.73 -47.87
C ALA A 545 9.54 6.93 -48.64
N ARG A 546 9.56 6.82 -49.98
CA ARG A 546 8.36 6.84 -50.83
C ARG A 546 7.42 8.05 -50.55
N GLY A 547 7.98 9.19 -50.12
CA GLY A 547 7.20 10.39 -49.77
C GLY A 547 6.41 10.31 -48.44
N GLN A 548 6.65 9.28 -47.63
CA GLN A 548 6.06 9.10 -46.29
C GLN A 548 7.13 9.31 -45.21
N GLU A 549 6.68 9.46 -43.96
CA GLU A 549 7.55 9.52 -42.78
C GLU A 549 7.04 8.52 -41.73
N LEU A 550 7.95 8.06 -40.86
CA LEU A 550 7.63 7.28 -39.66
C LEU A 550 8.59 7.66 -38.53
N PHE A 551 8.07 7.92 -37.33
CA PHE A 551 8.87 8.20 -36.14
C PHE A 551 8.54 7.23 -35.00
N ASP A 552 9.54 6.55 -34.44
CA ASP A 552 9.35 5.68 -33.28
C ASP A 552 9.34 6.48 -31.96
N ALA A 553 8.14 6.73 -31.46
CA ALA A 553 7.90 7.52 -30.26
C ALA A 553 8.27 6.81 -28.93
N ASN A 554 8.51 5.48 -28.93
CA ASN A 554 8.81 4.74 -27.69
C ASN A 554 10.29 4.79 -27.32
N GLY A 555 11.14 4.97 -28.34
CA GLY A 555 12.58 5.06 -28.19
C GLY A 555 13.25 3.74 -27.80
N PHE A 556 14.58 3.79 -27.72
CA PHE A 556 15.43 2.64 -27.44
C PHE A 556 16.67 3.05 -26.62
N TYR A 557 17.23 2.05 -25.94
CA TYR A 557 18.43 2.18 -25.12
C TYR A 557 19.63 1.63 -25.89
N VAL A 558 20.74 2.36 -25.87
CA VAL A 558 22.01 1.89 -26.46
C VAL A 558 23.05 1.75 -25.36
N GLY A 559 23.22 0.52 -24.88
CA GLY A 559 24.32 0.16 -24.00
C GLY A 559 25.62 -0.01 -24.77
N GLY A 560 26.71 0.57 -24.26
CA GLY A 560 28.06 0.20 -24.68
C GLY A 560 28.37 -1.24 -24.25
N ARG A 561 29.18 -1.95 -25.04
CA ARG A 561 29.88 -3.12 -24.51
C ARG A 561 31.01 -2.57 -23.65
N SER A 562 31.02 -2.85 -22.34
CA SER A 562 32.27 -2.73 -21.60
C SER A 562 33.21 -3.75 -22.23
N GLU A 563 34.34 -3.32 -22.79
CA GLU A 563 35.37 -4.29 -23.14
C GLU A 563 35.76 -5.02 -21.85
N PRO A 564 35.89 -6.36 -21.87
CA PRO A 564 36.41 -7.09 -20.73
C PRO A 564 37.84 -6.60 -20.46
N SER A 565 38.00 -5.69 -19.50
CA SER A 565 39.30 -5.33 -18.98
C SER A 565 39.75 -6.42 -18.00
N PRO A 566 41.06 -6.73 -17.93
CA PRO A 566 41.57 -7.61 -16.88
C PRO A 566 41.11 -7.11 -15.52
N ASP A 567 40.38 -7.94 -14.78
CA ASP A 567 39.84 -7.61 -13.48
C ASP A 567 40.31 -8.60 -12.42
N GLU A 568 40.71 -8.08 -11.26
CA GLU A 568 40.91 -8.91 -10.08
C GLU A 568 39.62 -8.99 -9.29
N ARG A 569 39.14 -10.20 -9.04
CA ARG A 569 37.90 -10.41 -8.29
C ARG A 569 37.99 -11.56 -7.31
N THR A 570 37.19 -11.45 -6.26
CA THR A 570 37.02 -12.49 -5.25
C THR A 570 35.72 -13.23 -5.51
N VAL A 571 35.80 -14.53 -5.78
CA VAL A 571 34.62 -15.40 -5.76
C VAL A 571 34.38 -15.84 -4.32
N LEU A 572 33.27 -15.41 -3.73
CA LEU A 572 32.90 -15.71 -2.34
C LEU A 572 31.88 -16.85 -2.29
N PHE A 573 32.18 -17.82 -1.46
CA PHE A 573 31.31 -18.95 -1.14
C PHE A 573 31.00 -18.95 0.34
N THR A 574 29.84 -19.47 0.69
CA THR A 574 29.45 -19.76 2.08
C THR A 574 29.06 -21.22 2.21
N ASP A 575 29.15 -21.78 3.41
CA ASP A 575 28.75 -23.17 3.64
C ASP A 575 27.24 -23.40 3.44
N ARG A 576 26.44 -22.34 3.58
CA ARG A 576 24.98 -22.32 3.44
C ARG A 576 24.53 -20.98 2.87
N SER A 577 23.35 -20.95 2.27
CA SER A 577 22.68 -19.70 1.89
C SER A 577 21.73 -19.17 2.98
N LEU A 578 21.49 -19.94 4.04
CA LEU A 578 20.52 -19.64 5.09
C LEU A 578 21.06 -19.95 6.50
N TYR A 579 21.05 -18.95 7.36
CA TYR A 579 21.53 -18.99 8.75
C TYR A 579 20.45 -18.49 9.71
N ARG A 580 20.57 -18.89 10.98
CA ARG A 580 19.84 -18.25 12.08
C ARG A 580 20.70 -17.16 12.72
N PRO A 581 20.11 -16.15 13.37
CA PRO A 581 20.85 -15.25 14.25
C PRO A 581 21.75 -16.02 15.21
N GLY A 582 22.97 -15.53 15.43
CA GLY A 582 23.99 -16.16 16.29
C GLY A 582 24.76 -17.31 15.66
N GLN A 583 24.33 -17.87 14.51
CA GLN A 583 25.08 -18.93 13.86
C GLN A 583 26.38 -18.42 13.25
N THR A 584 27.42 -19.25 13.31
CA THR A 584 28.66 -19.01 12.57
C THR A 584 28.42 -19.18 11.08
N ILE A 585 28.72 -18.13 10.33
CA ILE A 585 28.77 -18.11 8.88
C ILE A 585 30.20 -18.45 8.48
N HIS A 586 30.40 -19.59 7.82
CA HIS A 586 31.69 -19.92 7.23
C HIS A 586 31.73 -19.41 5.81
N PHE A 587 32.79 -18.69 5.46
CA PHE A 587 32.99 -18.23 4.09
C PHE A 587 34.38 -18.60 3.56
N LYS A 588 34.47 -18.76 2.24
CA LYS A 588 35.70 -18.94 1.50
C LYS A 588 35.75 -17.97 0.33
N GLY A 589 36.84 -17.22 0.20
CA GLY A 589 37.14 -16.38 -0.95
C GLY A 589 38.19 -17.04 -1.83
N ILE A 590 38.05 -16.91 -3.14
CA ILE A 590 39.09 -17.27 -4.13
C ILE A 590 39.34 -16.02 -4.97
N CYS A 591 40.54 -15.45 -4.85
CA CYS A 591 40.97 -14.28 -5.60
C CYS A 591 41.58 -14.74 -6.92
N VAL A 592 41.04 -14.20 -8.01
CA VAL A 592 41.47 -14.50 -9.38
C VAL A 592 41.68 -13.22 -10.16
N LEU A 593 42.70 -13.22 -11.01
CA LEU A 593 42.79 -12.31 -12.15
C LEU A 593 42.05 -12.97 -13.32
N VAL A 594 41.19 -12.23 -13.97
CA VAL A 594 40.47 -12.68 -15.17
C VAL A 594 40.74 -11.74 -16.32
N ASP A 595 41.53 -12.19 -17.29
CA ASP A 595 41.78 -11.51 -18.56
C ASP A 595 41.05 -12.28 -19.67
N GLN A 596 39.76 -11.99 -19.85
CA GLN A 596 38.93 -12.63 -20.88
C GLN A 596 39.40 -12.34 -22.30
N ALA A 597 40.12 -11.22 -22.53
CA ALA A 597 40.62 -10.85 -23.83
C ALA A 597 41.79 -11.74 -24.26
N ARG A 598 42.60 -12.19 -23.30
CA ARG A 598 43.75 -13.09 -23.54
C ARG A 598 43.49 -14.56 -23.20
N ASP A 599 42.30 -14.87 -22.69
CA ASP A 599 41.96 -16.19 -22.14
C ASP A 599 42.94 -16.61 -21.02
N ASP A 600 43.42 -15.63 -20.24
CA ASP A 600 44.38 -15.82 -19.15
C ASP A 600 43.69 -15.65 -17.79
N TYR A 601 43.75 -16.70 -16.97
CA TYR A 601 43.11 -16.76 -15.65
C TYR A 601 44.12 -17.25 -14.63
N GLN A 602 44.37 -16.44 -13.62
CA GLN A 602 45.39 -16.73 -12.62
C GLN A 602 44.81 -16.61 -11.21
N VAL A 603 45.22 -17.50 -10.32
CA VAL A 603 44.98 -17.32 -8.89
C VAL A 603 45.92 -16.24 -8.34
N LEU A 604 45.45 -15.49 -7.34
CA LEU A 604 46.21 -14.39 -6.75
C LEU A 604 46.72 -14.78 -5.35
N PRO A 605 47.93 -15.37 -5.22
CA PRO A 605 48.48 -15.77 -3.94
C PRO A 605 48.99 -14.57 -3.11
N LYS A 606 49.00 -14.71 -1.78
CA LYS A 606 49.50 -13.70 -0.83
C LYS A 606 48.86 -12.31 -1.02
N ARG A 607 47.62 -12.29 -1.49
CA ARG A 607 46.80 -11.09 -1.70
C ARG A 607 46.07 -10.76 -0.41
N SER A 608 46.13 -9.51 0.03
CA SER A 608 45.37 -9.01 1.17
C SER A 608 43.94 -8.71 0.74
N VAL A 609 42.95 -9.27 1.45
CA VAL A 609 41.53 -9.15 1.14
C VAL A 609 40.78 -8.76 2.41
N THR A 610 40.07 -7.64 2.38
CA THR A 610 39.16 -7.25 3.47
C THR A 610 37.75 -7.69 3.11
N VAL A 611 37.23 -8.65 3.87
CA VAL A 611 35.87 -9.16 3.72
C VAL A 611 35.00 -8.54 4.81
N VAL A 612 33.81 -8.08 4.43
CA VAL A 612 32.89 -7.36 5.30
C VAL A 612 31.49 -7.96 5.17
N LEU A 613 30.85 -8.20 6.31
CA LEU A 613 29.44 -8.57 6.39
C LEU A 613 28.60 -7.29 6.60
N ARG A 614 27.59 -7.09 5.77
CA ARG A 614 26.57 -6.04 5.89
C ARG A 614 25.19 -6.63 6.08
N ASP A 615 24.39 -5.99 6.92
CA ASP A 615 23.01 -6.38 7.16
C ASP A 615 22.06 -5.98 6.02
N ALA A 616 20.75 -6.26 6.19
CA ALA A 616 19.71 -5.94 5.22
C ALA A 616 19.55 -4.45 4.91
N ASN A 617 20.08 -3.56 5.76
CA ASN A 617 20.09 -2.11 5.57
C ASN A 617 21.44 -1.60 5.06
N TRP A 618 22.30 -2.48 4.55
CA TRP A 618 23.66 -2.16 4.08
C TRP A 618 24.59 -1.60 5.18
N GLN A 619 24.29 -1.83 6.46
CA GLN A 619 25.16 -1.40 7.56
C GLN A 619 26.21 -2.47 7.88
N GLU A 620 27.46 -2.04 8.13
CA GLU A 620 28.53 -2.95 8.53
C GLU A 620 28.19 -3.68 9.84
N VAL A 621 28.36 -5.00 9.81
CA VAL A 621 28.18 -5.91 10.95
C VAL A 621 29.53 -6.34 11.49
N ALA A 622 30.42 -6.79 10.60
CA ALA A 622 31.75 -7.27 10.94
C ALA A 622 32.68 -7.13 9.74
N ARG A 623 33.98 -7.03 10.02
CA ARG A 623 35.05 -6.95 9.02
C ARG A 623 36.21 -7.84 9.41
N GLN A 624 36.85 -8.44 8.41
CA GLN A 624 38.05 -9.25 8.58
C GLN A 624 39.00 -9.05 7.40
N THR A 625 40.28 -8.77 7.70
CA THR A 625 41.34 -8.75 6.68
C THR A 625 42.08 -10.09 6.70
N LEU A 626 42.17 -10.73 5.54
CA LEU A 626 42.74 -12.06 5.34
C LEU A 626 43.83 -12.01 4.27
N LEU A 627 44.75 -12.97 4.31
CA LEU A 627 45.76 -13.18 3.26
C LEU A 627 45.43 -14.47 2.50
N THR A 628 45.45 -14.42 1.17
CA THR A 628 45.26 -15.64 0.35
C THR A 628 46.49 -16.55 0.42
N ASN A 629 46.25 -17.86 0.37
CA ASN A 629 47.29 -18.88 0.28
C ASN A 629 47.90 -18.99 -1.13
N ASP A 630 48.82 -19.92 -1.34
CA ASP A 630 49.49 -20.13 -2.63
C ASP A 630 48.53 -20.50 -3.78
N TYR A 631 47.29 -20.90 -3.46
CA TYR A 631 46.22 -21.19 -4.43
C TYR A 631 45.22 -20.03 -4.56
N GLY A 632 45.54 -18.83 -4.06
CA GLY A 632 44.70 -17.64 -4.14
C GLY A 632 43.44 -17.69 -3.28
N SER A 633 43.34 -18.61 -2.32
CA SER A 633 42.16 -18.77 -1.47
C SER A 633 42.36 -18.26 -0.04
N CYS A 634 41.32 -17.69 0.55
CA CYS A 634 41.24 -17.32 1.97
C CYS A 634 39.93 -17.87 2.56
N ALA A 635 39.90 -18.09 3.86
CA ALA A 635 38.69 -18.53 4.56
C ALA A 635 38.59 -17.83 5.91
N GLY A 636 37.36 -17.59 6.34
CA GLY A 636 37.07 -16.90 7.58
C GLY A 636 35.69 -17.23 8.09
N THR A 637 35.34 -16.62 9.21
CA THR A 637 34.03 -16.77 9.81
C THR A 637 33.48 -15.43 10.25
N PHE A 638 32.18 -15.28 10.11
CA PHE A 638 31.41 -14.24 10.79
C PHE A 638 30.39 -14.88 11.72
N THR A 639 29.88 -14.10 12.66
CA THR A 639 28.68 -14.48 13.41
C THR A 639 27.50 -13.77 12.78
N ALA A 640 26.47 -14.51 12.39
CA ALA A 640 25.22 -13.94 11.93
C ALA A 640 24.66 -13.01 13.03
N PRO A 641 24.40 -11.73 12.74
CA PRO A 641 24.12 -10.75 13.79
C PRO A 641 22.84 -11.11 14.54
N GLU A 642 22.94 -11.10 15.87
CA GLU A 642 21.78 -11.08 16.76
C GLU A 642 21.31 -9.63 16.93
N GLY A 643 20.01 -9.41 17.16
CA GLY A 643 19.52 -8.05 17.40
C GLY A 643 19.44 -7.14 16.15
N ARG A 644 19.61 -7.67 14.93
CA ARG A 644 19.40 -6.94 13.65
C ARG A 644 18.25 -7.51 12.82
N LEU A 645 17.72 -6.70 11.90
CA LEU A 645 16.64 -7.07 10.98
C LEU A 645 17.04 -8.33 10.21
N THR A 646 16.21 -9.37 10.29
CA THR A 646 16.36 -10.61 9.51
C THR A 646 16.08 -10.36 8.04
N GLY A 647 16.64 -11.21 7.18
CA GLY A 647 16.48 -11.11 5.75
C GLY A 647 17.80 -11.28 5.01
N GLN A 648 17.85 -10.70 3.81
CA GLN A 648 19.00 -10.79 2.93
C GLN A 648 20.15 -9.94 3.47
N MET A 649 21.32 -10.55 3.67
CA MET A 649 22.56 -9.90 4.09
C MET A 649 23.67 -10.16 3.06
N THR A 650 24.61 -9.24 2.96
CA THR A 650 25.66 -9.28 1.93
C THR A 650 27.02 -9.46 2.57
N ILE A 651 27.79 -10.44 2.10
CA ILE A 651 29.22 -10.54 2.38
C ILE A 651 29.94 -10.03 1.14
N TYR A 652 30.79 -9.02 1.29
CA TYR A 652 31.53 -8.47 0.16
C TYR A 652 33.02 -8.32 0.50
N ALA A 653 33.87 -8.49 -0.51
CA ALA A 653 35.28 -8.16 -0.47
C ALA A 653 35.48 -6.74 -1.00
N GLU A 654 36.24 -5.92 -0.26
CA GLU A 654 36.57 -4.54 -0.62
C GLU A 654 37.64 -4.48 -1.72
N HIS A 655 37.72 -3.33 -2.39
CA HIS A 655 38.80 -2.99 -3.32
C HIS A 655 40.18 -3.26 -2.69
N PRO A 656 41.17 -3.84 -3.41
CA PRO A 656 41.26 -3.93 -4.87
C PRO A 656 40.75 -5.21 -5.52
N VAL A 657 40.30 -6.22 -4.76
CA VAL A 657 39.88 -7.52 -5.31
C VAL A 657 38.44 -7.79 -4.94
N GLU A 658 37.53 -7.13 -5.64
CA GLU A 658 36.13 -7.03 -5.25
C GLU A 658 35.35 -8.30 -5.51
N GLY A 659 34.29 -8.51 -4.75
CA GLY A 659 33.41 -9.65 -4.92
C GLY A 659 32.31 -9.63 -3.89
N GLN A 660 31.19 -10.27 -4.16
CA GLN A 660 30.11 -10.35 -3.19
C GLN A 660 29.36 -11.67 -3.28
N THR A 661 28.79 -12.06 -2.16
CA THR A 661 27.82 -13.13 -2.07
C THR A 661 26.73 -12.72 -1.09
N VAL A 662 25.59 -13.40 -1.21
CA VAL A 662 24.39 -13.07 -0.45
C VAL A 662 24.02 -14.28 0.39
N ILE A 663 23.70 -14.00 1.66
CA ILE A 663 23.14 -14.98 2.58
C ILE A 663 21.79 -14.47 3.09
N ARG A 664 20.98 -15.37 3.62
CA ARG A 664 19.78 -15.02 4.38
C ARG A 664 19.99 -15.35 5.85
N VAL A 665 19.66 -14.43 6.72
CA VAL A 665 19.60 -14.67 8.16
C VAL A 665 18.14 -14.59 8.57
N GLU A 666 17.55 -15.73 8.92
CA GLU A 666 16.13 -15.87 9.22
C GLU A 666 15.93 -16.69 10.49
N GLU A 667 14.82 -16.43 11.19
CA GLU A 667 14.36 -17.30 12.27
C GLU A 667 13.53 -18.45 11.68
N TYR A 668 14.18 -19.57 11.36
CA TYR A 668 13.52 -20.74 10.79
C TYR A 668 13.73 -21.99 11.64
N LYS A 669 12.71 -22.84 11.77
CA LYS A 669 12.91 -24.23 12.23
C LYS A 669 13.24 -25.14 11.05
N ARG A 670 14.20 -26.04 11.24
CA ARG A 670 14.54 -27.03 10.21
C ARG A 670 13.39 -28.03 10.13
N PRO A 671 12.77 -28.24 8.95
CA PRO A 671 11.74 -29.25 8.80
C PRO A 671 12.26 -30.62 9.25
N LYS A 672 11.44 -31.35 10.00
CA LYS A 672 11.71 -32.75 10.41
C LYS A 672 11.09 -33.78 9.46
N PHE A 673 10.43 -33.31 8.41
CA PHE A 673 9.73 -34.10 7.41
C PHE A 673 10.06 -33.57 6.01
N THR A 674 9.92 -34.43 5.01
CA THR A 674 10.02 -34.06 3.60
C THR A 674 8.62 -34.13 3.00
N VAL A 675 8.25 -33.11 2.22
CA VAL A 675 7.03 -33.15 1.39
C VAL A 675 7.48 -33.28 -0.05
N GLU A 676 7.06 -34.36 -0.70
CA GLU A 676 7.28 -34.57 -2.12
C GLU A 676 5.93 -34.43 -2.84
N LEU A 677 5.83 -33.42 -3.70
CA LEU A 677 4.68 -33.30 -4.60
C LEU A 677 5.00 -34.04 -5.89
N ALA A 678 4.27 -35.12 -6.17
CA ALA A 678 4.45 -35.85 -7.42
C ALA A 678 4.10 -34.95 -8.61
N LYS A 679 4.92 -34.98 -9.66
CA LYS A 679 4.56 -34.31 -10.93
C LYS A 679 3.36 -35.04 -11.55
N PRO A 680 2.40 -34.32 -12.17
CA PRO A 680 1.34 -34.95 -12.94
C PRO A 680 1.94 -35.89 -13.99
N LYS A 681 1.40 -37.12 -14.07
CA LYS A 681 1.90 -38.14 -15.02
C LYS A 681 1.69 -37.75 -16.49
N ALA A 682 0.79 -36.81 -16.76
CA ALA A 682 0.52 -36.23 -18.07
C ALA A 682 0.46 -34.70 -17.97
N ALA A 683 0.82 -34.02 -19.07
CA ALA A 683 0.69 -32.57 -19.16
C ALA A 683 -0.80 -32.18 -19.18
N SER A 684 -1.19 -31.28 -18.29
CA SER A 684 -2.57 -30.78 -18.21
C SER A 684 -2.95 -29.97 -19.45
N ARG A 685 -4.20 -30.10 -19.92
CA ARG A 685 -4.76 -29.27 -21.00
C ARG A 685 -5.64 -28.16 -20.42
N LEU A 686 -5.93 -27.16 -21.24
CA LEU A 686 -6.86 -26.09 -20.88
C LEU A 686 -8.22 -26.70 -20.50
N HIS A 687 -8.74 -26.33 -19.33
CA HIS A 687 -10.00 -26.83 -18.72
C HIS A 687 -9.95 -28.20 -18.01
N ASP A 688 -8.79 -28.85 -17.91
CA ASP A 688 -8.66 -30.05 -17.08
C ASP A 688 -8.41 -29.71 -15.60
N SER A 689 -8.94 -30.54 -14.70
CA SER A 689 -8.55 -30.52 -13.29
C SER A 689 -7.10 -31.01 -13.14
N VAL A 690 -6.25 -30.23 -12.48
CA VAL A 690 -4.86 -30.61 -12.18
C VAL A 690 -4.83 -31.31 -10.83
N THR A 691 -4.44 -32.58 -10.82
CA THR A 691 -4.29 -33.42 -9.60
C THR A 691 -2.87 -33.92 -9.46
#